data_AF-A0A1X3IYA1-F1
#
_entry.id   AF-A0A1X3IYA1-F1
#
_cell.length_a   1.000
_cell.length_b   1.000
_cell.length_c   1.000
_cell.angle_alpha   90.00
_cell.angle_beta   90.00
_cell.angle_gamma   90.00
#
_symmetry.space_group_name_H-M   'P 1'
#
loop_
_entity.id
_entity.type
_entity.pdbx_description
1 polymer ?
#
loop_
_entity_poly.entity_id
_entity_poly.type
_entity_poly.pdbx_seq_one_letter_code
_entity_poly.pdbx_strand_id
1 'polypeptide(L)'
;MWYREGTITFTQGSNTLVGVGTAWNVTANGVLPGMIVIGPDNKLYEIKRVTSDTNIVLSEPYTGETQSEVPCRIITTYEGDLTQFSARFTALMSRMSADSKSMRSWLTALDEVTIEREDGTEVTVKPLMQIVNEHNENVEWYKNNTDAIDAAGDKAREAAASAAAAAESASVAGEKATQASQSAQAAASSQSAASASESASRVSETNAELAKEAAAQSEAIASSAAAAANEKAIEATNQATTAKNYALEAKSSELNAKASEDNAASSMAAAAESASSASSSESSASASKDEAARQASEAAGSAVIASTKATEAEGSATAASQSKTAAESAAIRAEAAADRAEEIAGAVAMEDASLTTKGVVKLSSAVDSTSESLAATPKAVKAANDNANSRLAKNQNGADIQDKSAFLDNVGVTSLTFMKNNGEMPVDADLNAFGPVEAYLGVWSKSTSTNATPEKNFPEDGAVGVLEVFNGGNFSGMQRYTTRTGNVYMRNLSGTWNGSDGPWSVWRNVQGTARTLDDSMDLDFLAGEDNLGTWRNSSSTLASLALHYPEAGSYAQGVLEVLKGGGFSYTQRYTTRRGNMYVRCLAANWDASNPQWEPWLRIGSQTASSFYDGDLNDLTDPGIYSVTGKASNGPLLDSSGATLLGVLEVIRRFDYVAVLQRYTTTGTGTTTKGRSYERVYTASSWSEWREVYTSYSLPLNLGIGGAAAKLTSLDWQTYDFVPGSLITVRLDNMTNIPDGMDWGVIDGNLINISVGPSDDSGTGRSMHVWRSTVSKANYRFFMVRISGNPGSRTITTRRVPIIDEAQTWSAHQTFSGGLGGELSGNAATATKLQTARTIGGVSFDGTANINLPGVNAAGNQNTTGNAATATKLQTARTINGVSFNGSANISIPTITSRGRVTALTGTTQGAATGLQMYEAYNNGYPSDYGNVLHLKGATAVGEGELFIGWSGTSGAHAPVHVRSRRDTDTASWSEWAQVYTSKDSIPGVNATGNQNTTGNAASATKLQTARTIGGVSFNGTANINLPGVNIAGNQNTTGNAATATKLQTARKIAGVAFDGSADITLTATNVNAYTKTEVTNLLSSYVKSTALPSMTVRTSSVSGGDMGMSLSAFISHLRSNGAFSKSYWIGFGDAMGFNAGSINNITGFGAVELAESIIEVFNLPNGDYTIRLTTSHKADYGGVTNAILVYHYRSNRSPSGQWLKFAGTVGATSN
;
A
#
# COMPACT_ATOMS: atom_id res chain seq x y z
N MET A 1 68.85 -45.71 -102.14
CA MET A 1 68.96 -44.83 -100.96
C MET A 1 70.34 -45.01 -100.36
N TRP A 2 70.91 -43.93 -99.81
CA TRP A 2 72.26 -43.92 -99.25
C TRP A 2 72.18 -43.62 -97.77
N TYR A 3 72.90 -44.37 -96.93
CA TYR A 3 73.20 -43.98 -95.56
C TYR A 3 74.48 -43.13 -95.55
N ARG A 4 74.38 -41.92 -95.00
CA ARG A 4 75.43 -40.89 -95.11
C ARG A 4 75.83 -40.25 -93.78
N GLU A 5 75.22 -40.66 -92.67
CA GLU A 5 75.52 -40.10 -91.36
C GLU A 5 76.84 -40.65 -90.82
N GLY A 6 77.62 -39.79 -90.18
CA GLY A 6 78.89 -40.14 -89.56
C GLY A 6 80.08 -40.29 -90.52
N THR A 7 81.22 -40.64 -89.95
CA THR A 7 82.47 -40.94 -90.66
C THR A 7 82.92 -42.38 -90.39
N ILE A 8 83.74 -42.92 -91.28
CA ILE A 8 84.24 -44.29 -91.25
C ILE A 8 85.77 -44.27 -91.29
N THR A 9 86.40 -45.12 -90.49
CA THR A 9 87.82 -45.43 -90.57
C THR A 9 88.04 -46.72 -91.35
N PHE A 10 88.76 -46.63 -92.47
CA PHE A 10 89.21 -47.75 -93.29
C PHE A 10 90.67 -48.07 -92.93
N THR A 11 90.96 -49.28 -92.45
CA THR A 11 92.32 -49.71 -92.09
C THR A 11 92.82 -50.74 -93.10
N GLN A 12 94.00 -50.51 -93.69
CA GLN A 12 94.60 -51.41 -94.69
C GLN A 12 94.72 -52.84 -94.13
N GLY A 13 94.24 -53.82 -94.89
CA GLY A 13 94.25 -55.24 -94.52
C GLY A 13 93.19 -55.64 -93.48
N SER A 14 92.35 -54.73 -93.00
CA SER A 14 91.28 -55.02 -92.03
C SER A 14 89.95 -55.30 -92.74
N ASN A 15 89.22 -56.30 -92.26
CA ASN A 15 87.82 -56.52 -92.64
C ASN A 15 86.85 -55.71 -91.75
N THR A 16 87.33 -55.03 -90.72
CA THR A 16 86.47 -54.28 -89.79
C THR A 16 86.55 -52.80 -90.12
N LEU A 17 85.39 -52.17 -90.29
CA LEU A 17 85.26 -50.73 -90.38
C LEU A 17 84.63 -50.19 -89.10
N VAL A 18 85.22 -49.10 -88.60
CA VAL A 18 84.78 -48.42 -87.38
C VAL A 18 84.17 -47.08 -87.77
N GLY A 19 82.93 -46.85 -87.37
CA GLY A 19 82.18 -45.62 -87.58
C GLY A 19 82.18 -44.72 -86.35
N VAL A 20 82.21 -43.41 -86.58
CA VAL A 20 82.01 -42.37 -85.55
C VAL A 20 80.77 -41.56 -85.94
N GLY A 21 79.81 -41.43 -85.03
CA GLY A 21 78.53 -40.77 -85.30
C GLY A 21 77.59 -41.57 -86.23
N THR A 22 77.76 -42.89 -86.30
CA THR A 22 76.95 -43.82 -87.11
C THR A 22 75.98 -44.60 -86.22
N ALA A 23 74.84 -45.01 -86.79
CA ALA A 23 73.77 -45.79 -86.13
C ALA A 23 73.37 -46.99 -86.99
N TRP A 24 74.36 -47.84 -87.30
CA TRP A 24 74.21 -48.94 -88.25
C TRP A 24 73.34 -50.10 -87.77
N ASN A 25 73.16 -50.30 -86.46
CA ASN A 25 72.37 -51.41 -85.90
C ASN A 25 70.88 -51.03 -85.72
N VAL A 26 70.53 -49.77 -86.00
CA VAL A 26 69.13 -49.33 -86.02
C VAL A 26 68.45 -49.82 -87.30
N THR A 27 67.49 -50.73 -87.15
CA THR A 27 66.82 -51.41 -88.28
C THR A 27 66.13 -50.44 -89.25
N ALA A 28 65.68 -49.27 -88.78
CA ALA A 28 65.08 -48.23 -89.62
C ALA A 28 66.06 -47.61 -90.63
N ASN A 29 67.38 -47.62 -90.35
CA ASN A 29 68.42 -46.97 -91.16
C ASN A 29 68.87 -47.79 -92.37
N GLY A 30 68.49 -49.06 -92.45
CA GLY A 30 68.67 -49.90 -93.64
C GLY A 30 70.10 -50.37 -93.94
N VAL A 31 71.04 -50.26 -92.99
CA VAL A 31 72.38 -50.85 -93.10
C VAL A 31 72.32 -52.31 -92.64
N LEU A 32 72.59 -53.25 -93.55
CA LEU A 32 72.41 -54.70 -93.34
C LEU A 32 73.54 -55.49 -94.03
N PRO A 33 73.76 -56.77 -93.67
CA PRO A 33 74.57 -57.69 -94.47
C PRO A 33 74.16 -57.69 -95.96
N GLY A 34 75.13 -57.77 -96.86
CA GLY A 34 74.97 -57.71 -98.32
C GLY A 34 74.92 -56.29 -98.91
N MET A 35 74.88 -55.24 -98.08
CA MET A 35 74.94 -53.86 -98.55
C MET A 35 76.36 -53.44 -98.91
N ILE A 36 76.51 -52.39 -99.73
CA ILE A 36 77.80 -51.97 -100.26
C ILE A 36 78.25 -50.68 -99.59
N VAL A 37 79.48 -50.66 -99.08
CA VAL A 37 80.19 -49.45 -98.67
C VAL A 37 81.25 -49.08 -99.71
N ILE A 38 81.38 -47.79 -100.01
CA ILE A 38 82.41 -47.31 -100.95
C ILE A 38 83.65 -46.89 -100.17
N GLY A 39 84.78 -47.53 -100.47
CA GLY A 39 86.08 -47.18 -99.90
C GLY A 39 86.67 -45.90 -100.52
N PRO A 40 87.58 -45.20 -99.84
CA PRO A 40 88.23 -44.01 -100.37
C PRO A 40 89.20 -44.32 -101.53
N ASP A 41 89.53 -45.60 -101.75
CA ASP A 41 90.20 -46.14 -102.94
C ASP A 41 89.28 -46.24 -104.17
N ASN A 42 88.05 -45.74 -104.09
CA ASN A 42 86.98 -45.83 -105.10
C ASN A 42 86.56 -47.27 -105.44
N LYS A 43 86.85 -48.26 -104.57
CA LYS A 43 86.35 -49.63 -104.71
C LYS A 43 85.10 -49.85 -103.85
N LEU A 44 84.34 -50.87 -104.24
CA LEU A 44 83.13 -51.29 -103.55
C LEU A 44 83.45 -52.46 -102.63
N TYR A 45 83.03 -52.38 -101.37
CA TYR A 45 83.19 -53.44 -100.38
C TYR A 45 81.81 -53.88 -99.87
N GLU A 46 81.56 -55.18 -99.88
CA GLU A 46 80.31 -55.76 -99.35
C GLU A 46 80.38 -55.86 -97.82
N ILE A 47 79.32 -55.46 -97.16
CA ILE A 47 79.13 -55.61 -95.71
C ILE A 47 78.72 -57.05 -95.43
N LYS A 48 79.58 -57.82 -94.77
CA LYS A 48 79.27 -59.19 -94.34
C LYS A 48 78.34 -59.23 -93.12
N ARG A 49 78.57 -58.32 -92.16
CA ARG A 49 77.77 -58.25 -90.93
C ARG A 49 77.83 -56.87 -90.30
N VAL A 50 76.70 -56.41 -89.76
CA VAL A 50 76.66 -55.27 -88.84
C VAL A 50 76.77 -55.81 -87.41
N THR A 51 77.75 -55.33 -86.65
CA THR A 51 78.02 -55.83 -85.29
C THR A 51 77.59 -54.87 -84.19
N SER A 52 77.53 -53.57 -84.48
CA SER A 52 76.97 -52.55 -83.60
C SER A 52 76.66 -51.30 -84.43
N ASP A 53 76.16 -50.24 -83.79
CA ASP A 53 75.92 -48.95 -84.42
C ASP A 53 77.17 -48.34 -85.08
N THR A 54 78.36 -48.73 -84.62
CA THR A 54 79.65 -48.17 -85.00
C THR A 54 80.62 -49.20 -85.58
N ASN A 55 80.24 -50.46 -85.72
CA ASN A 55 81.14 -51.48 -86.27
C ASN A 55 80.43 -52.36 -87.30
N ILE A 56 81.03 -52.43 -88.49
CA ILE A 56 80.65 -53.38 -89.54
C ILE A 56 81.86 -54.20 -89.96
N VAL A 57 81.59 -55.44 -90.37
CA VAL A 57 82.57 -56.36 -90.92
C VAL A 57 82.30 -56.52 -92.41
N LEU A 58 83.33 -56.35 -93.22
CA LEU A 58 83.36 -56.53 -94.67
C LEU A 58 83.59 -58.00 -95.03
N SER A 59 83.07 -58.41 -96.18
CA SER A 59 83.30 -59.74 -96.76
C SER A 59 84.78 -59.99 -97.07
N GLU A 60 85.49 -58.94 -97.50
CA GLU A 60 86.92 -58.96 -97.84
C GLU A 60 87.68 -57.84 -97.13
N PRO A 61 88.98 -58.01 -96.81
CA PRO A 61 89.80 -56.96 -96.22
C PRO A 61 89.92 -55.75 -97.13
N TYR A 62 89.91 -54.55 -96.54
CA TYR A 62 90.14 -53.31 -97.26
C TYR A 62 91.58 -53.26 -97.82
N THR A 63 91.73 -53.02 -99.12
CA THR A 63 93.03 -53.15 -99.83
C THR A 63 93.75 -51.82 -100.07
N GLY A 64 93.09 -50.68 -99.88
CA GLY A 64 93.69 -49.35 -100.01
C GLY A 64 94.50 -48.94 -98.78
N GLU A 65 95.18 -47.78 -98.85
CA GLU A 65 95.89 -47.20 -97.70
C GLU A 65 94.91 -46.82 -96.58
N THR A 66 95.35 -46.96 -95.32
CA THR A 66 94.56 -46.61 -94.13
C THR A 66 94.15 -45.13 -94.15
N GLN A 67 92.86 -44.85 -94.02
CA GLN A 67 92.29 -43.51 -93.92
C GLN A 67 91.21 -43.45 -92.85
N SER A 68 91.28 -42.42 -92.01
CA SER A 68 90.29 -42.12 -90.97
C SER A 68 89.39 -40.96 -91.39
N GLU A 69 88.25 -40.81 -90.71
CA GLU A 69 87.28 -39.72 -90.92
C GLU A 69 86.69 -39.64 -92.35
N VAL A 70 86.66 -40.77 -93.07
CA VAL A 70 86.07 -40.82 -94.41
C VAL A 70 84.54 -40.67 -94.30
N PRO A 71 83.88 -39.75 -95.01
CA PRO A 71 82.43 -39.60 -94.93
C PRO A 71 81.69 -40.91 -95.23
N CYS A 72 80.73 -41.28 -94.38
CA CYS A 72 80.00 -42.52 -94.55
C CYS A 72 79.21 -42.51 -95.86
N ARG A 73 79.40 -43.55 -96.68
CA ARG A 73 78.71 -43.73 -97.96
C ARG A 73 78.38 -45.21 -98.15
N ILE A 74 77.24 -45.62 -97.61
CA ILE A 74 76.70 -46.97 -97.74
C ILE A 74 75.46 -46.93 -98.61
N ILE A 75 75.37 -47.81 -99.59
CA ILE A 75 74.19 -48.00 -100.42
C ILE A 75 73.25 -48.96 -99.68
N THR A 76 72.07 -48.47 -99.27
CA THR A 76 71.13 -49.19 -98.39
C THR A 76 69.86 -49.69 -99.07
N THR A 77 69.71 -49.49 -100.39
CA THR A 77 68.62 -50.14 -101.15
C THR A 77 69.05 -50.57 -102.55
N TYR A 78 68.58 -51.75 -102.95
CA TYR A 78 68.37 -52.15 -104.34
C TYR A 78 66.88 -52.00 -104.67
N GLU A 79 66.53 -51.38 -105.80
CA GLU A 79 65.14 -51.44 -106.28
C GLU A 79 64.85 -52.87 -106.78
N GLY A 80 64.02 -53.63 -106.03
CA GLY A 80 63.45 -54.91 -106.51
C GLY A 80 63.52 -56.15 -105.61
N ASP A 81 64.03 -56.11 -104.37
CA ASP A 81 64.20 -57.34 -103.55
C ASP A 81 63.03 -57.64 -102.58
N LEU A 82 62.31 -58.74 -102.83
CA LEU A 82 61.15 -59.25 -102.07
C LEU A 82 61.49 -59.64 -100.61
N THR A 83 62.76 -59.87 -100.32
CA THR A 83 63.24 -60.37 -99.01
C THR A 83 63.16 -59.28 -97.93
N GLN A 84 63.39 -58.01 -98.28
CA GLN A 84 63.31 -56.89 -97.33
C GLN A 84 61.87 -56.53 -96.94
N PHE A 85 60.89 -56.75 -97.82
CA PHE A 85 59.48 -56.61 -97.46
C PHE A 85 59.07 -57.65 -96.40
N SER A 86 59.54 -58.90 -96.54
CA SER A 86 59.24 -59.96 -95.57
C SER A 86 59.82 -59.70 -94.17
N ALA A 87 61.01 -59.10 -94.09
CA ALA A 87 61.65 -58.77 -92.81
C ALA A 87 60.91 -57.64 -92.08
N ARG A 88 60.49 -56.59 -92.80
CA ARG A 88 59.70 -55.49 -92.22
C ARG A 88 58.29 -55.92 -91.83
N PHE A 89 57.67 -56.83 -92.60
CA PHE A 89 56.36 -57.40 -92.27
C PHE A 89 56.42 -58.31 -91.03
N THR A 90 57.49 -59.09 -90.87
CA THR A 90 57.69 -59.97 -89.70
C THR A 90 57.88 -59.16 -88.41
N ALA A 91 58.65 -58.06 -88.46
CA ALA A 91 58.83 -57.18 -87.31
C ALA A 91 57.50 -56.55 -86.84
N LEU A 92 56.62 -56.17 -87.78
CA LEU A 92 55.30 -55.64 -87.46
C LEU A 92 54.38 -56.70 -86.81
N MET A 93 54.38 -57.94 -87.32
CA MET A 93 53.57 -59.03 -86.77
C MET A 93 54.00 -59.44 -85.35
N SER A 94 55.29 -59.47 -85.07
CA SER A 94 55.80 -59.73 -83.71
C SER A 94 55.34 -58.67 -82.71
N ARG A 95 55.31 -57.40 -83.13
CA ARG A 95 54.87 -56.30 -82.27
C ARG A 95 53.38 -56.34 -81.97
N MET A 96 52.54 -56.59 -82.97
CA MET A 96 51.09 -56.76 -82.76
C MET A 96 50.76 -57.95 -81.85
N SER A 97 51.57 -59.01 -81.88
CA SER A 97 51.39 -60.16 -80.97
C SER A 97 51.78 -59.85 -79.52
N ALA A 98 52.79 -59.02 -79.29
CA ALA A 98 53.21 -58.62 -77.95
C ALA A 98 52.14 -57.74 -77.28
N ASP A 99 51.63 -56.72 -77.98
CA ASP A 99 50.59 -55.82 -77.45
C ASP A 99 49.29 -56.59 -77.10
N SER A 100 48.90 -57.56 -77.93
CA SER A 100 47.73 -58.41 -77.66
C SER A 100 47.91 -59.28 -76.40
N LYS A 101 49.15 -59.70 -76.09
CA LYS A 101 49.45 -60.49 -74.90
C LYS A 101 49.39 -59.61 -73.64
N SER A 102 49.97 -58.41 -73.69
CA SER A 102 49.92 -57.43 -72.59
C SER A 102 48.49 -57.06 -72.22
N MET A 103 47.64 -56.78 -73.22
CA MET A 103 46.22 -56.46 -72.99
C MET A 103 45.44 -57.62 -72.36
N ARG A 104 45.68 -58.87 -72.80
CA ARG A 104 45.04 -60.04 -72.18
C ARG A 104 45.51 -60.25 -70.75
N SER A 105 46.79 -60.03 -70.47
CA SER A 105 47.34 -60.16 -69.11
C SER A 105 46.65 -59.18 -68.16
N TRP A 106 46.51 -57.91 -68.54
CA TRP A 106 45.83 -56.90 -67.71
C TRP A 106 44.35 -57.22 -67.44
N LEU A 107 43.65 -57.79 -68.43
CA LEU A 107 42.24 -58.14 -68.32
C LEU A 107 41.96 -59.42 -67.51
N THR A 108 42.93 -60.32 -67.37
CA THR A 108 42.70 -61.67 -66.82
C THR A 108 43.58 -62.07 -65.64
N ALA A 109 44.63 -61.31 -65.32
CA ALA A 109 45.49 -61.60 -64.18
C ALA A 109 44.77 -61.39 -62.84
N LEU A 110 45.20 -62.16 -61.84
CA LEU A 110 44.74 -62.05 -60.44
C LEU A 110 45.64 -61.13 -59.62
N ASP A 111 46.92 -61.02 -60.00
CA ASP A 111 47.93 -60.17 -59.38
C ASP A 111 48.31 -58.99 -60.30
N GLU A 112 49.05 -58.02 -59.77
CA GLU A 112 49.53 -56.86 -60.53
C GLU A 112 50.30 -57.27 -61.80
N VAL A 113 50.07 -56.53 -62.88
CA VAL A 113 50.60 -56.83 -64.22
C VAL A 113 51.62 -55.78 -64.62
N THR A 114 52.82 -56.23 -65.01
CA THR A 114 53.87 -55.36 -65.57
C THR A 114 53.74 -55.28 -67.09
N ILE A 115 53.69 -54.07 -67.63
CA ILE A 115 53.55 -53.75 -69.05
C ILE A 115 54.79 -52.97 -69.49
N GLU A 116 55.49 -53.44 -70.52
CA GLU A 116 56.65 -52.76 -71.12
C GLU A 116 56.19 -51.74 -72.18
N ARG A 117 56.79 -50.54 -72.15
CA ARG A 117 56.51 -49.41 -73.06
C ARG A 117 57.43 -49.44 -74.28
N GLU A 118 57.09 -48.65 -75.31
CA GLU A 118 57.85 -48.55 -76.57
C GLU A 118 59.33 -48.16 -76.43
N ASP A 119 59.69 -47.51 -75.31
CA ASP A 119 61.04 -47.07 -74.98
C ASP A 119 61.82 -48.10 -74.13
N GLY A 120 61.24 -49.27 -73.87
CA GLY A 120 61.82 -50.33 -73.03
C GLY A 120 61.61 -50.15 -71.53
N THR A 121 60.77 -49.20 -71.10
CA THR A 121 60.46 -49.00 -69.67
C THR A 121 59.26 -49.83 -69.21
N GLU A 122 59.35 -50.47 -68.05
CA GLU A 122 58.27 -51.31 -67.49
C GLU A 122 57.37 -50.52 -66.51
N VAL A 123 56.05 -50.76 -66.56
CA VAL A 123 55.04 -50.16 -65.68
C VAL A 123 54.13 -51.24 -65.08
N THR A 124 54.03 -51.28 -63.76
CA THR A 124 53.13 -52.19 -63.02
C THR A 124 51.77 -51.55 -62.83
N VAL A 125 50.70 -52.27 -63.16
CA VAL A 125 49.29 -51.84 -63.04
C VAL A 125 48.45 -52.91 -62.36
N LYS A 126 47.47 -52.48 -61.55
CA LYS A 126 46.47 -53.39 -60.96
C LYS A 126 45.63 -54.07 -62.05
N PRO A 127 45.29 -55.36 -61.91
CA PRO A 127 44.40 -56.03 -62.84
C PRO A 127 42.96 -55.49 -62.69
N LEU A 128 42.19 -55.56 -63.77
CA LEU A 128 40.82 -55.02 -63.80
C LEU A 128 39.92 -55.63 -62.71
N MET A 129 40.10 -56.92 -62.40
CA MET A 129 39.31 -57.62 -61.38
C MET A 129 39.48 -57.04 -59.97
N GLN A 130 40.70 -56.64 -59.60
CA GLN A 130 40.97 -56.06 -58.29
C GLN A 130 40.31 -54.68 -58.15
N ILE A 131 40.40 -53.86 -59.21
CA ILE A 131 39.77 -52.53 -59.26
C ILE A 131 38.25 -52.65 -59.11
N VAL A 132 37.63 -53.63 -59.79
CA VAL A 132 36.18 -53.86 -59.71
C VAL A 132 35.76 -54.33 -58.32
N ASN A 133 36.54 -55.20 -57.67
CA ASN A 133 36.24 -55.65 -56.31
C ASN A 133 36.35 -54.52 -55.29
N GLU A 134 37.42 -53.72 -55.33
CA GLU A 134 37.59 -52.54 -54.47
C GLU A 134 36.43 -51.53 -54.66
N HIS A 135 35.95 -51.35 -55.90
CA HIS A 135 34.78 -50.51 -56.17
C HIS A 135 33.50 -51.06 -55.52
N ASN A 136 33.24 -52.36 -55.66
CA ASN A 136 32.05 -53.00 -55.11
C ASN A 136 32.05 -53.01 -53.57
N GLU A 137 33.20 -53.23 -52.93
CA GLU A 137 33.36 -53.16 -51.47
C GLU A 137 33.05 -51.76 -50.94
N ASN A 138 33.53 -50.72 -51.62
CA ASN A 138 33.22 -49.34 -51.25
C ASN A 138 31.72 -49.03 -51.41
N VAL A 139 31.08 -49.49 -52.49
CA VAL A 139 29.64 -49.33 -52.70
C VAL A 139 28.83 -50.03 -51.61
N GLU A 140 29.22 -51.24 -51.22
CA GLU A 140 28.57 -51.97 -50.11
C GLU A 140 28.78 -51.29 -48.76
N TRP A 141 29.97 -50.72 -48.50
CA TRP A 141 30.22 -49.95 -47.29
C TRP A 141 29.27 -48.74 -47.17
N TYR A 142 29.05 -48.00 -48.26
CA TYR A 142 28.13 -46.86 -48.25
C TYR A 142 26.68 -47.29 -48.02
N LYS A 143 26.23 -48.40 -48.63
CA LYS A 143 24.88 -48.94 -48.39
C LYS A 143 24.69 -49.37 -46.94
N ASN A 144 25.65 -50.11 -46.38
CA ASN A 144 25.57 -50.62 -45.01
C ASN A 144 25.62 -49.50 -43.95
N ASN A 145 26.18 -48.33 -44.29
CA ASN A 145 26.31 -47.21 -43.38
C ASN A 145 25.33 -46.05 -43.67
N THR A 146 24.37 -46.24 -44.58
CA THR A 146 23.38 -45.21 -44.94
C THR A 146 22.58 -44.76 -43.71
N ASP A 147 22.06 -45.69 -42.91
CA ASP A 147 21.28 -45.38 -41.71
C ASP A 147 22.08 -44.59 -40.67
N ALA A 148 23.38 -44.85 -40.55
CA ALA A 148 24.24 -44.12 -39.61
C ALA A 148 24.53 -42.68 -40.08
N ILE A 149 24.67 -42.49 -41.40
CA ILE A 149 24.84 -41.18 -42.03
C ILE A 149 23.55 -40.37 -41.91
N ASP A 150 22.40 -40.98 -42.18
CA ASP A 150 21.08 -40.35 -42.03
C ASP A 150 20.77 -40.03 -40.57
N ALA A 151 21.06 -40.93 -39.63
CA ALA A 151 20.92 -40.68 -38.20
C ALA A 151 21.83 -39.55 -37.68
N ALA A 152 23.03 -39.39 -38.25
CA ALA A 152 23.90 -38.25 -37.95
C ALA A 152 23.31 -36.94 -38.52
N GLY A 153 22.71 -36.98 -39.71
CA GLY A 153 21.97 -35.87 -40.29
C GLY A 153 20.73 -35.49 -39.47
N ASP A 154 19.97 -36.47 -38.97
CA ASP A 154 18.82 -36.28 -38.10
C ASP A 154 19.22 -35.66 -36.77
N LYS A 155 20.28 -36.18 -36.12
CA LYS A 155 20.83 -35.57 -34.89
C LYS A 155 21.29 -34.14 -35.11
N ALA A 156 21.87 -33.81 -36.27
CA ALA A 156 22.23 -32.43 -36.60
C ALA A 156 20.99 -31.53 -36.76
N ARG A 157 19.91 -32.04 -37.36
CA ARG A 157 18.63 -31.34 -37.46
C ARG A 157 17.95 -31.16 -36.09
N GLU A 158 17.99 -32.17 -35.23
CA GLU A 158 17.48 -32.11 -33.85
C GLU A 158 18.28 -31.12 -32.99
N ALA A 159 19.59 -31.07 -33.14
CA ALA A 159 20.44 -30.09 -32.46
C ALA A 159 20.13 -28.65 -32.92
N ALA A 160 19.90 -28.44 -34.22
CA ALA A 160 19.48 -27.14 -34.76
C ALA A 160 18.09 -26.74 -34.27
N ALA A 161 17.13 -27.67 -34.21
CA ALA A 161 15.80 -27.43 -33.64
C ALA A 161 15.87 -27.11 -32.14
N SER A 162 16.75 -27.79 -31.40
CA SER A 162 16.99 -27.53 -29.97
C SER A 162 17.60 -26.14 -29.75
N ALA A 163 18.51 -25.69 -30.61
CA ALA A 163 19.07 -24.34 -30.56
C ALA A 163 18.02 -23.26 -30.85
N ALA A 164 17.11 -23.50 -31.81
CA ALA A 164 15.98 -22.62 -32.08
C ALA A 164 14.98 -22.56 -30.91
N ALA A 165 14.68 -23.70 -30.28
CA ALA A 165 13.83 -23.76 -29.08
C ALA A 165 14.47 -23.05 -27.88
N ALA A 166 15.80 -23.10 -27.74
CA ALA A 166 16.53 -22.35 -26.72
C ALA A 166 16.48 -20.83 -26.96
N ALA A 167 16.56 -20.38 -28.22
CA ALA A 167 16.40 -18.96 -28.57
C ALA A 167 14.98 -18.45 -28.29
N GLU A 168 13.95 -19.25 -28.61
CA GLU A 168 12.56 -18.93 -28.26
C GLU A 168 12.35 -18.89 -26.74
N SER A 169 12.93 -19.86 -26.01
CA SER A 169 12.90 -19.88 -24.55
C SER A 169 13.58 -18.66 -23.92
N ALA A 170 14.65 -18.14 -24.54
CA ALA A 170 15.31 -16.90 -24.12
C ALA A 170 14.43 -15.66 -24.37
N SER A 171 13.69 -15.63 -25.49
CA SER A 171 12.69 -14.59 -25.79
C SER A 171 11.56 -14.60 -24.75
N VAL A 172 10.99 -15.77 -24.46
CA VAL A 172 9.96 -15.98 -23.43
C VAL A 172 10.48 -15.60 -22.04
N ALA A 173 11.74 -15.91 -21.71
CA ALA A 173 12.35 -15.49 -20.45
C ALA A 173 12.47 -13.96 -20.35
N GLY A 174 12.75 -13.26 -21.45
CA GLY A 174 12.74 -11.79 -21.52
C GLY A 174 11.35 -11.18 -21.32
N GLU A 175 10.31 -11.77 -21.91
CA GLU A 175 8.92 -11.38 -21.67
C GLU A 175 8.50 -11.63 -20.22
N LYS A 176 8.90 -12.77 -19.65
CA LYS A 176 8.63 -13.09 -18.23
C LYS A 176 9.37 -12.17 -17.27
N ALA A 177 10.58 -11.72 -17.59
CA ALA A 177 11.29 -10.69 -16.82
C ALA A 177 10.56 -9.32 -16.88
N THR A 178 9.94 -9.00 -18.02
CA THR A 178 9.10 -7.80 -18.17
C THR A 178 7.80 -7.92 -17.36
N GLN A 179 7.12 -9.07 -17.42
CA GLN A 179 5.93 -9.36 -16.61
C GLN A 179 6.25 -9.37 -15.11
N ALA A 180 7.42 -9.88 -14.70
CA ALA A 180 7.89 -9.84 -13.31
C ALA A 180 8.15 -8.40 -12.85
N SER A 181 8.69 -7.55 -13.72
CA SER A 181 8.89 -6.12 -13.43
C SER A 181 7.56 -5.37 -13.28
N GLN A 182 6.55 -5.68 -14.11
CA GLN A 182 5.19 -5.16 -13.98
C GLN A 182 4.50 -5.66 -12.70
N SER A 183 4.71 -6.93 -12.34
CA SER A 183 4.20 -7.52 -11.10
C SER A 183 4.83 -6.90 -9.86
N ALA A 184 6.12 -6.57 -9.92
CA ALA A 184 6.81 -5.82 -8.86
C ALA A 184 6.27 -4.39 -8.70
N GLN A 185 5.93 -3.72 -9.81
CA GLN A 185 5.27 -2.41 -9.77
C GLN A 185 3.85 -2.50 -9.18
N ALA A 186 3.07 -3.52 -9.58
CA ALA A 186 1.74 -3.77 -9.00
C ALA A 186 1.81 -4.09 -7.50
N ALA A 187 2.84 -4.81 -7.04
CA ALA A 187 3.10 -5.06 -5.63
C ALA A 187 3.45 -3.77 -4.87
N ALA A 188 4.25 -2.87 -5.45
CA ALA A 188 4.57 -1.56 -4.87
C ALA A 188 3.35 -0.63 -4.79
N SER A 189 2.49 -0.63 -5.81
CA SER A 189 1.20 0.08 -5.79
C SER A 189 0.26 -0.52 -4.73
N SER A 190 0.22 -1.85 -4.59
CA SER A 190 -0.56 -2.53 -3.56
C SER A 190 -0.06 -2.23 -2.15
N GLN A 191 1.26 -2.13 -1.95
CA GLN A 191 1.86 -1.70 -0.69
C GLN A 191 1.46 -0.26 -0.35
N SER A 192 1.46 0.64 -1.34
CA SER A 192 1.02 2.03 -1.17
C SER A 192 -0.48 2.11 -0.83
N ALA A 193 -1.32 1.29 -1.46
CA ALA A 193 -2.75 1.17 -1.16
C ALA A 193 -3.01 0.56 0.24
N ALA A 194 -2.17 -0.39 0.67
CA ALA A 194 -2.22 -0.96 2.01
C ALA A 194 -1.84 0.09 3.08
N SER A 195 -0.78 0.87 2.87
CA SER A 195 -0.42 1.98 3.77
C SER A 195 -1.46 3.09 3.82
N ALA A 196 -2.12 3.38 2.69
CA ALA A 196 -3.27 4.30 2.65
C ALA A 196 -4.48 3.74 3.41
N SER A 197 -4.75 2.44 3.30
CA SER A 197 -5.83 1.77 4.04
C SER A 197 -5.54 1.67 5.54
N GLU A 198 -4.29 1.44 5.93
CA GLU A 198 -3.84 1.50 7.32
C GLU A 198 -4.02 2.91 7.90
N SER A 199 -3.66 3.94 7.14
CA SER A 199 -3.88 5.34 7.53
C SER A 199 -5.37 5.66 7.66
N ALA A 200 -6.22 5.16 6.76
CA ALA A 200 -7.66 5.30 6.83
C ALA A 200 -8.26 4.54 8.04
N SER A 201 -7.73 3.36 8.38
CA SER A 201 -8.10 2.60 9.57
C SER A 201 -7.73 3.37 10.84
N ARG A 202 -6.54 3.97 10.92
CA ARG A 202 -6.13 4.82 12.05
C ARG A 202 -6.99 6.07 12.20
N VAL A 203 -7.41 6.68 11.09
CA VAL A 203 -8.38 7.79 11.11
C VAL A 203 -9.75 7.30 11.58
N SER A 204 -10.19 6.11 11.15
CA SER A 204 -11.44 5.51 11.61
C SER A 204 -11.41 5.14 13.10
N GLU A 205 -10.29 4.63 13.62
CA GLU A 205 -10.07 4.38 15.04
C GLU A 205 -10.10 5.68 15.85
N THR A 206 -9.46 6.74 15.33
CA THR A 206 -9.50 8.07 15.93
C THR A 206 -10.93 8.62 15.96
N ASN A 207 -11.69 8.46 14.87
CA ASN A 207 -13.08 8.88 14.80
C ASN A 207 -13.98 8.06 15.74
N ALA A 208 -13.70 6.77 15.93
CA ALA A 208 -14.40 5.92 16.89
C ALA A 208 -14.13 6.36 18.34
N GLU A 209 -12.89 6.73 18.67
CA GLU A 209 -12.55 7.24 20.01
C GLU A 209 -13.16 8.64 20.24
N LEU A 210 -13.14 9.54 19.24
CA LEU A 210 -13.84 10.83 19.29
C LEU A 210 -15.36 10.66 19.44
N ALA A 211 -15.95 9.67 18.77
CA ALA A 211 -17.38 9.37 18.92
C ALA A 211 -17.70 8.83 20.33
N LYS A 212 -16.80 8.04 20.93
CA LYS A 212 -16.92 7.56 22.31
C LYS A 212 -16.77 8.69 23.32
N GLU A 213 -15.85 9.63 23.11
CA GLU A 213 -15.73 10.85 23.93
C GLU A 213 -16.96 11.75 23.79
N ALA A 214 -17.51 11.91 22.58
CA ALA A 214 -18.74 12.66 22.34
C ALA A 214 -19.96 12.00 23.02
N ALA A 215 -20.04 10.66 23.00
CA ALA A 215 -21.07 9.91 23.71
C ALA A 215 -20.94 10.07 25.24
N ALA A 216 -19.73 10.00 25.79
CA ALA A 216 -19.46 10.22 27.21
C ALA A 216 -19.78 11.66 27.64
N GLN A 217 -19.47 12.65 26.81
CA GLN A 217 -19.88 14.05 27.04
C GLN A 217 -21.40 14.21 26.99
N SER A 218 -22.09 13.55 26.06
CA SER A 218 -23.56 13.53 26.02
C SER A 218 -24.16 12.89 27.28
N GLU A 219 -23.58 11.80 27.77
CA GLU A 219 -24.02 11.13 28.99
C GLU A 219 -23.77 11.99 30.24
N ALA A 220 -22.65 12.73 30.28
CA ALA A 220 -22.36 13.70 31.34
C ALA A 220 -23.29 14.92 31.31
N ILE A 221 -23.64 15.41 30.12
CA ILE A 221 -24.63 16.49 29.93
C ILE A 221 -26.02 16.02 30.34
N ALA A 222 -26.42 14.80 29.96
CA ALA A 222 -27.68 14.20 30.38
C ALA A 222 -27.75 14.00 31.91
N SER A 223 -26.65 13.56 32.54
CA SER A 223 -26.55 13.41 33.99
C SER A 223 -26.63 14.76 34.70
N SER A 224 -25.98 15.79 34.16
CA SER A 224 -26.03 17.15 34.71
C SER A 224 -27.41 17.79 34.54
N ALA A 225 -28.08 17.54 33.42
CA ALA A 225 -29.46 17.98 33.19
C ALA A 225 -30.46 17.27 34.12
N ALA A 226 -30.25 15.98 34.40
CA ALA A 226 -31.02 15.24 35.39
C ALA A 226 -30.79 15.76 36.81
N ALA A 227 -29.55 16.12 37.17
CA ALA A 227 -29.23 16.74 38.45
C ALA A 227 -29.88 18.13 38.60
N ALA A 228 -29.83 18.97 37.57
CA ALA A 228 -30.49 20.27 37.54
C ALA A 228 -32.02 20.15 37.63
N ALA A 229 -32.61 19.15 36.97
CA ALA A 229 -34.04 18.85 37.08
C ALA A 229 -34.42 18.40 38.50
N ASN A 230 -33.55 17.63 39.16
CA ASN A 230 -33.73 17.21 40.55
C ASN A 230 -33.62 18.39 41.53
N GLU A 231 -32.67 19.30 41.33
CA GLU A 231 -32.58 20.55 42.10
C GLU A 231 -33.83 21.41 41.93
N LYS A 232 -34.37 21.52 40.70
CA LYS A 232 -35.63 22.23 40.45
C LYS A 232 -36.84 21.56 41.10
N ALA A 233 -36.86 20.22 41.16
CA ALA A 233 -37.89 19.49 41.90
C ALA A 233 -37.80 19.72 43.42
N ILE A 234 -36.58 19.79 43.96
CA ILE A 234 -36.32 20.14 45.37
C ILE A 234 -36.76 21.58 45.64
N GLU A 235 -36.43 22.53 44.77
CA GLU A 235 -36.82 23.94 44.88
C GLU A 235 -38.36 24.11 44.85
N ALA A 236 -39.05 23.39 43.95
CA ALA A 236 -40.51 23.34 43.91
C ALA A 236 -41.12 22.74 45.18
N THR A 237 -40.47 21.70 45.74
CA THR A 237 -40.89 21.09 47.02
C THR A 237 -40.71 22.05 48.20
N ASN A 238 -39.61 22.81 48.22
CA ASN A 238 -39.36 23.84 49.22
C ASN A 238 -40.36 24.99 49.12
N GLN A 239 -40.69 25.44 47.90
CA GLN A 239 -41.72 26.46 47.67
C GLN A 239 -43.11 25.97 48.12
N ALA A 240 -43.46 24.70 47.84
CA ALA A 240 -44.69 24.10 48.34
C ALA A 240 -44.72 24.01 49.88
N THR A 241 -43.57 23.74 50.51
CA THR A 241 -43.43 23.73 51.97
C THR A 241 -43.59 25.13 52.56
N THR A 242 -42.98 26.15 51.95
CA THR A 242 -43.17 27.55 52.32
C THR A 242 -44.62 28.00 52.17
N ALA A 243 -45.30 27.62 51.07
CA ALA A 243 -46.72 27.90 50.88
C ALA A 243 -47.60 27.22 51.94
N LYS A 244 -47.27 25.97 52.33
CA LYS A 244 -47.93 25.26 53.43
C LYS A 244 -47.72 25.98 54.77
N ASN A 245 -46.52 26.49 55.03
CA ASN A 245 -46.22 27.26 56.25
C ASN A 245 -47.00 28.58 56.29
N TYR A 246 -47.08 29.31 55.18
CA TYR A 246 -47.95 30.50 55.11
C TYR A 246 -49.43 30.17 55.29
N ALA A 247 -49.90 29.03 54.79
CA ALA A 247 -51.27 28.58 55.03
C ALA A 247 -51.51 28.22 56.51
N LEU A 248 -50.52 27.63 57.19
CA LEU A 248 -50.56 27.36 58.62
C LEU A 248 -50.52 28.64 59.46
N GLU A 249 -49.70 29.63 59.07
CA GLU A 249 -49.66 30.95 59.70
C GLU A 249 -50.98 31.71 59.50
N ALA A 250 -51.57 31.64 58.30
CA ALA A 250 -52.90 32.17 58.04
C ALA A 250 -53.97 31.50 58.91
N LYS A 251 -53.90 30.16 59.08
CA LYS A 251 -54.79 29.42 59.97
C LYS A 251 -54.58 29.81 61.44
N SER A 252 -53.35 30.04 61.86
CA SER A 252 -53.03 30.55 63.21
C SER A 252 -53.56 31.97 63.41
N SER A 253 -53.51 32.82 62.39
CA SER A 253 -54.07 34.16 62.43
C SER A 253 -55.61 34.14 62.48
N GLU A 254 -56.25 33.19 61.80
CA GLU A 254 -57.70 32.94 61.89
C GLU A 254 -58.11 32.47 63.29
N LEU A 255 -57.32 31.57 63.90
CA LEU A 255 -57.51 31.14 65.29
C LEU A 255 -57.30 32.28 66.28
N ASN A 256 -56.32 33.15 66.06
CA ASN A 256 -56.10 34.35 66.88
C ASN A 256 -57.24 35.36 66.72
N ALA A 257 -57.77 35.54 65.51
CA ALA A 257 -58.96 36.37 65.28
C ALA A 257 -60.20 35.80 65.98
N LYS A 258 -60.39 34.47 65.95
CA LYS A 258 -61.44 33.80 66.71
C LYS A 258 -61.25 33.94 68.21
N ALA A 259 -60.03 33.82 68.72
CA ALA A 259 -59.71 34.05 70.12
C ALA A 259 -59.96 35.52 70.54
N SER A 260 -59.68 36.49 69.67
CA SER A 260 -60.03 37.89 69.90
C SER A 260 -61.55 38.13 69.91
N GLU A 261 -62.30 37.45 69.04
CA GLU A 261 -63.76 37.46 69.03
C GLU A 261 -64.33 36.84 70.32
N ASP A 262 -63.76 35.72 70.78
CA ASP A 262 -64.14 35.05 72.02
C ASP A 262 -63.76 35.89 73.25
N ASN A 263 -62.62 36.62 73.20
CA ASN A 263 -62.22 37.59 74.23
C ASN A 263 -63.12 38.83 74.24
N ALA A 264 -63.60 39.29 73.07
CA ALA A 264 -64.57 40.37 72.98
C ALA A 264 -65.95 39.93 73.50
N ALA A 265 -66.38 38.70 73.19
CA ALA A 265 -67.57 38.07 73.76
C ALA A 265 -67.45 37.89 75.28
N SER A 266 -66.30 37.44 75.77
CA SER A 266 -65.98 37.33 77.19
C SER A 266 -65.92 38.70 77.87
N SER A 267 -65.45 39.75 77.18
CA SER A 267 -65.46 41.12 77.70
C SER A 267 -66.86 41.72 77.74
N MET A 268 -67.73 41.39 76.77
CA MET A 268 -69.16 41.71 76.83
C MET A 268 -69.85 40.96 77.98
N ALA A 269 -69.51 39.69 78.19
CA ALA A 269 -69.99 38.91 79.34
C ALA A 269 -69.48 39.49 80.67
N ALA A 270 -68.21 39.90 80.75
CA ALA A 270 -67.63 40.55 81.93
C ALA A 270 -68.21 41.95 82.19
N ALA A 271 -68.61 42.69 81.15
CA ALA A 271 -69.33 43.95 81.28
C ALA A 271 -70.78 43.72 81.76
N ALA A 272 -71.45 42.66 81.29
CA ALA A 272 -72.76 42.23 81.78
C ALA A 272 -72.70 41.65 83.21
N GLU A 273 -71.64 40.94 83.56
CA GLU A 273 -71.34 40.47 84.92
C GLU A 273 -70.93 41.63 85.84
N SER A 274 -70.25 42.67 85.34
CA SER A 274 -69.98 43.90 86.11
C SER A 274 -71.26 44.69 86.37
N ALA A 275 -72.19 44.73 85.40
CA ALA A 275 -73.53 45.26 85.60
C ALA A 275 -74.33 44.42 86.62
N SER A 276 -74.21 43.09 86.56
CA SER A 276 -74.82 42.16 87.52
C SER A 276 -74.16 42.22 88.91
N SER A 277 -72.85 42.50 88.98
CA SER A 277 -72.06 42.66 90.20
C SER A 277 -72.31 44.00 90.87
N ALA A 278 -72.67 45.04 90.11
CA ALA A 278 -73.22 46.27 90.66
C ALA A 278 -74.58 46.03 91.34
N SER A 279 -75.44 45.15 90.78
CA SER A 279 -76.67 44.69 91.43
C SER A 279 -76.42 43.72 92.60
N SER A 280 -75.34 42.94 92.56
CA SER A 280 -74.96 41.99 93.61
C SER A 280 -74.26 42.65 94.79
N SER A 281 -73.58 43.78 94.59
CA SER A 281 -72.91 44.57 95.64
C SER A 281 -73.91 45.21 96.61
N GLU A 282 -75.18 45.38 96.21
CA GLU A 282 -76.29 45.66 97.13
C GLU A 282 -76.68 44.44 97.99
N SER A 283 -76.40 43.22 97.53
CA SER A 283 -76.70 41.95 98.24
C SER A 283 -75.51 41.47 99.12
N SER A 284 -74.26 41.73 98.72
CA SER A 284 -73.02 41.31 99.39
C SER A 284 -72.71 42.03 100.71
N ALA A 285 -73.47 43.06 101.08
CA ALA A 285 -73.44 43.61 102.45
C ALA A 285 -73.97 42.60 103.50
N SER A 286 -74.66 41.54 103.08
CA SER A 286 -75.24 40.52 103.98
C SER A 286 -74.42 39.22 104.12
N ALA A 287 -73.54 38.90 103.15
CA ALA A 287 -72.81 37.62 103.08
C ALA A 287 -71.36 37.66 103.64
N SER A 288 -70.76 38.85 103.80
CA SER A 288 -69.39 39.04 104.34
C SER A 288 -69.21 38.65 105.83
N LYS A 289 -70.25 38.10 106.47
CA LYS A 289 -70.21 37.60 107.85
C LYS A 289 -69.76 36.13 107.93
N ASP A 290 -69.98 35.32 106.89
CA ASP A 290 -69.87 33.86 106.98
C ASP A 290 -68.57 33.28 106.37
N GLU A 291 -67.89 34.00 105.46
CA GLU A 291 -66.64 33.53 104.83
C GLU A 291 -65.38 33.69 105.71
N ALA A 292 -65.45 34.50 106.78
CA ALA A 292 -64.34 34.65 107.73
C ALA A 292 -64.04 33.35 108.52
N ALA A 293 -64.98 32.40 108.58
CA ALA A 293 -64.83 31.14 109.30
C ALA A 293 -64.18 30.01 108.47
N ARG A 294 -64.18 30.11 107.13
CA ARG A 294 -63.77 29.03 106.22
C ARG A 294 -62.28 29.03 105.89
N GLN A 295 -61.65 30.21 105.87
CA GLN A 295 -60.24 30.38 105.49
C GLN A 295 -59.22 29.92 106.55
N ALA A 296 -59.67 29.56 107.76
CA ALA A 296 -58.81 29.00 108.81
C ALA A 296 -58.42 27.52 108.58
N SER A 297 -59.10 26.80 107.68
CA SER A 297 -58.87 25.35 107.49
C SER A 297 -58.01 24.98 106.27
N GLU A 298 -57.75 25.92 105.36
CA GLU A 298 -57.04 25.64 104.09
C GLU A 298 -55.50 25.80 104.18
N ALA A 299 -54.98 26.36 105.28
CA ALA A 299 -53.54 26.56 105.48
C ALA A 299 -52.75 25.26 105.83
N ALA A 300 -53.42 24.12 106.04
CA ALA A 300 -52.78 22.85 106.44
C ALA A 300 -52.41 21.91 105.26
N GLY A 301 -52.93 22.14 104.05
CA GLY A 301 -52.76 21.21 102.91
C GLY A 301 -51.43 21.33 102.15
N SER A 302 -50.73 22.45 102.27
CA SER A 302 -49.58 22.77 101.42
C SER A 302 -48.26 22.11 101.82
N ALA A 303 -48.21 21.35 102.92
CA ALA A 303 -46.99 20.69 103.41
C ALA A 303 -46.75 19.28 102.82
N VAL A 304 -47.75 18.63 102.21
CA VAL A 304 -47.66 17.22 101.77
C VAL A 304 -47.08 17.06 100.35
N ILE A 305 -47.14 18.10 99.52
CA ILE A 305 -46.72 18.05 98.10
C ILE A 305 -45.18 18.01 97.95
N ALA A 306 -44.42 18.45 98.95
CA ALA A 306 -42.95 18.47 98.91
C ALA A 306 -42.30 17.07 98.99
N SER A 307 -43.01 16.01 99.40
CA SER A 307 -42.44 14.65 99.53
C SER A 307 -42.52 13.79 98.26
N THR A 308 -43.44 14.09 97.33
CA THR A 308 -43.70 13.26 96.14
C THR A 308 -42.67 13.45 95.02
N LYS A 309 -41.98 14.61 94.99
CA LYS A 309 -40.96 14.94 93.98
C LYS A 309 -39.67 14.10 94.06
N ALA A 310 -39.46 13.35 95.14
CA ALA A 310 -38.28 12.51 95.31
C ALA A 310 -38.36 11.13 94.61
N THR A 311 -39.51 10.75 94.05
CA THR A 311 -39.72 9.42 93.42
C THR A 311 -39.64 9.46 91.87
N GLU A 312 -39.53 10.64 91.25
CA GLU A 312 -39.47 10.77 89.77
C GLU A 312 -38.04 10.58 89.19
N ALA A 313 -37.04 10.32 90.03
CA ALA A 313 -35.65 10.13 89.61
C ALA A 313 -35.32 8.71 89.06
N GLU A 314 -36.29 7.79 88.99
CA GLU A 314 -36.09 6.41 88.50
C GLU A 314 -36.38 6.22 87.00
N GLY A 315 -37.02 7.18 86.33
CA GLY A 315 -37.39 7.06 84.91
C GLY A 315 -36.24 7.22 83.90
N SER A 316 -35.16 7.91 84.28
CA SER A 316 -34.02 8.17 83.39
C SER A 316 -33.09 6.97 83.22
N ALA A 317 -33.24 5.90 84.02
CA ALA A 317 -32.46 4.66 83.89
C ALA A 317 -33.02 3.71 82.81
N THR A 318 -34.31 3.83 82.44
CA THR A 318 -34.95 2.93 81.46
C THR A 318 -34.71 3.35 80.00
N ALA A 319 -34.50 4.65 79.73
CA ALA A 319 -34.17 5.15 78.39
C ALA A 319 -32.75 4.75 77.92
N ALA A 320 -31.80 4.62 78.85
CA ALA A 320 -30.43 4.17 78.54
C ALA A 320 -30.36 2.69 78.12
N SER A 321 -31.31 1.87 78.57
CA SER A 321 -31.35 0.42 78.29
C SER A 321 -31.91 0.10 76.89
N GLN A 322 -32.75 0.97 76.33
CA GLN A 322 -33.29 0.81 74.97
C GLN A 322 -32.27 1.19 73.87
N SER A 323 -31.41 2.18 74.13
CA SER A 323 -30.33 2.58 73.21
C SER A 323 -29.23 1.51 73.05
N LYS A 324 -29.03 0.65 74.05
CA LYS A 324 -28.07 -0.47 74.00
C LYS A 324 -28.51 -1.58 73.02
N THR A 325 -29.80 -1.94 73.01
CA THR A 325 -30.35 -3.02 72.17
C THR A 325 -30.39 -2.63 70.67
N ALA A 326 -30.58 -1.34 70.38
CA ALA A 326 -30.55 -0.82 69.01
C ALA A 326 -29.13 -0.78 68.41
N ALA A 327 -28.10 -0.54 69.25
CA ALA A 327 -26.70 -0.57 68.85
C ALA A 327 -26.20 -2.00 68.56
N GLU A 328 -26.60 -2.98 69.38
CA GLU A 328 -26.24 -4.40 69.19
C GLU A 328 -26.85 -4.98 67.89
N SER A 329 -28.05 -4.54 67.51
CA SER A 329 -28.69 -4.94 66.24
C SER A 329 -28.04 -4.30 64.99
N ALA A 330 -27.37 -3.15 65.14
CA ALA A 330 -26.65 -2.49 64.05
C ALA A 330 -25.28 -3.13 63.80
N ALA A 331 -24.62 -3.61 64.86
CA ALA A 331 -23.35 -4.34 64.76
C ALA A 331 -23.53 -5.69 64.02
N ILE A 332 -24.56 -6.47 64.35
CA ILE A 332 -24.85 -7.77 63.68
C ILE A 332 -25.16 -7.59 62.17
N ARG A 333 -25.75 -6.45 61.78
CA ARG A 333 -26.01 -6.13 60.37
C ARG A 333 -24.77 -5.68 59.60
N ALA A 334 -23.81 -5.06 60.28
CA ALA A 334 -22.52 -4.70 59.69
C ALA A 334 -21.63 -5.95 59.50
N GLU A 335 -21.68 -6.89 60.44
CA GLU A 335 -20.97 -8.18 60.37
C GLU A 335 -21.54 -9.07 59.25
N ALA A 336 -22.86 -9.18 59.14
CA ALA A 336 -23.51 -9.88 58.02
C ALA A 336 -23.33 -9.20 56.65
N ALA A 337 -23.01 -7.91 56.61
CA ALA A 337 -22.67 -7.20 55.36
C ALA A 337 -21.20 -7.40 54.98
N ALA A 338 -20.30 -7.57 55.97
CA ALA A 338 -18.90 -7.93 55.75
C ALA A 338 -18.77 -9.38 55.26
N ASP A 339 -19.48 -10.34 55.87
CA ASP A 339 -19.48 -11.74 55.43
C ASP A 339 -20.01 -11.90 54.00
N ARG A 340 -21.02 -11.12 53.62
CA ARG A 340 -21.59 -11.10 52.26
C ARG A 340 -20.66 -10.42 51.25
N ALA A 341 -19.84 -9.47 51.69
CA ALA A 341 -18.80 -8.87 50.87
C ALA A 341 -17.62 -9.83 50.66
N GLU A 342 -17.26 -10.66 51.64
CA GLU A 342 -16.31 -11.76 51.49
C GLU A 342 -16.86 -12.90 50.60
N GLU A 343 -18.15 -13.24 50.71
CA GLU A 343 -18.81 -14.23 49.84
C GLU A 343 -18.91 -13.77 48.38
N ILE A 344 -19.19 -12.48 48.14
CA ILE A 344 -19.15 -11.87 46.81
C ILE A 344 -17.70 -11.78 46.28
N ALA A 345 -16.71 -11.50 47.13
CA ALA A 345 -15.30 -11.52 46.74
C ALA A 345 -14.80 -12.93 46.39
N GLY A 346 -15.30 -13.97 47.08
CA GLY A 346 -15.02 -15.38 46.79
C GLY A 346 -15.76 -15.92 45.55
N ALA A 347 -16.96 -15.44 45.26
CA ALA A 347 -17.71 -15.76 44.05
C ALA A 347 -17.14 -15.09 42.78
N VAL A 348 -16.26 -14.10 42.95
CA VAL A 348 -15.46 -13.43 41.89
C VAL A 348 -14.02 -13.97 41.91
N ALA A 349 -13.84 -15.27 42.14
CA ALA A 349 -12.59 -15.93 41.80
C ALA A 349 -12.47 -15.96 40.26
N MET A 350 -11.84 -14.94 39.69
CA MET A 350 -11.52 -14.93 38.26
C MET A 350 -10.45 -15.99 38.02
N GLU A 351 -10.80 -17.07 37.32
CA GLU A 351 -9.83 -18.09 36.90
C GLU A 351 -8.79 -17.47 35.96
N ASP A 352 -7.56 -18.00 35.98
CA ASP A 352 -6.52 -17.62 35.02
C ASP A 352 -6.98 -17.99 33.59
N ALA A 353 -6.76 -17.10 32.62
CA ALA A 353 -7.17 -17.40 31.25
C ALA A 353 -6.38 -18.60 30.69
N SER A 354 -7.10 -19.48 29.98
CA SER A 354 -6.51 -20.60 29.24
C SER A 354 -6.81 -20.46 27.74
N LEU A 355 -6.28 -21.38 26.92
CA LEU A 355 -6.55 -21.41 25.47
C LEU A 355 -8.02 -21.70 25.13
N THR A 356 -8.82 -22.13 26.11
CA THR A 356 -10.22 -22.54 25.91
C THR A 356 -11.22 -21.83 26.82
N THR A 357 -10.74 -21.09 27.83
CA THR A 357 -11.59 -20.44 28.85
C THR A 357 -11.14 -19.00 29.10
N LYS A 358 -12.07 -18.04 29.04
CA LYS A 358 -11.79 -16.62 29.29
C LYS A 358 -11.57 -16.36 30.78
N GLY A 359 -10.45 -15.73 31.15
CA GLY A 359 -10.04 -15.45 32.53
C GLY A 359 -9.18 -14.18 32.67
N VAL A 360 -8.57 -13.95 33.83
CA VAL A 360 -7.63 -12.82 34.07
C VAL A 360 -6.19 -13.23 33.74
N VAL A 361 -5.38 -12.28 33.25
CA VAL A 361 -3.98 -12.53 32.86
C VAL A 361 -3.10 -11.37 33.31
N LYS A 362 -1.92 -11.69 33.85
CA LYS A 362 -0.89 -10.72 34.21
C LYS A 362 0.08 -10.53 33.04
N LEU A 363 0.34 -9.27 32.67
CA LEU A 363 1.08 -8.93 31.46
C LEU A 363 2.55 -8.59 31.74
N SER A 364 3.44 -8.98 30.83
CA SER A 364 4.87 -8.63 30.84
C SER A 364 5.27 -7.90 29.56
N SER A 365 6.06 -6.84 29.70
CA SER A 365 6.64 -6.10 28.55
C SER A 365 8.11 -6.45 28.29
N ALA A 366 8.66 -7.45 28.99
CA ALA A 366 10.03 -7.91 28.79
C ALA A 366 10.11 -8.80 27.53
N VAL A 367 11.15 -8.61 26.72
CA VAL A 367 11.39 -9.36 25.46
C VAL A 367 12.23 -10.62 25.67
N ASP A 368 12.74 -10.81 26.88
CA ASP A 368 13.59 -11.91 27.35
C ASP A 368 12.93 -12.69 28.50
N SER A 369 11.63 -12.50 28.72
CA SER A 369 10.91 -13.19 29.79
C SER A 369 10.81 -14.69 29.51
N THR A 370 11.21 -15.51 30.47
CA THR A 370 11.05 -16.98 30.45
C THR A 370 9.75 -17.45 31.11
N SER A 371 8.85 -16.52 31.44
CA SER A 371 7.65 -16.79 32.23
C SER A 371 6.53 -17.36 31.35
N GLU A 372 6.11 -18.60 31.61
CA GLU A 372 4.97 -19.25 30.92
C GLU A 372 3.60 -18.86 31.49
N SER A 373 3.57 -18.17 32.64
CA SER A 373 2.36 -17.72 33.35
C SER A 373 1.97 -16.26 33.13
N LEU A 374 2.74 -15.51 32.33
CA LEU A 374 2.49 -14.09 32.03
C LEU A 374 2.35 -13.90 30.52
N ALA A 375 1.31 -13.19 30.06
CA ALA A 375 1.18 -12.92 28.64
C ALA A 375 2.03 -11.71 28.20
N ALA A 376 2.60 -11.78 27.00
CA ALA A 376 3.35 -10.69 26.41
C ALA A 376 2.41 -9.50 26.08
N THR A 377 2.83 -8.29 26.42
CA THR A 377 2.12 -7.08 25.96
C THR A 377 2.33 -6.85 24.46
N PRO A 378 1.44 -6.12 23.78
CA PRO A 378 1.69 -5.64 22.42
C PRO A 378 3.03 -4.88 22.29
N LYS A 379 3.50 -4.24 23.37
CA LYS A 379 4.81 -3.60 23.44
C LYS A 379 5.97 -4.60 23.39
N ALA A 380 5.91 -5.72 24.12
CA ALA A 380 6.91 -6.78 24.03
C ALA A 380 6.91 -7.44 22.65
N VAL A 381 5.72 -7.73 22.09
CA VAL A 381 5.58 -8.32 20.75
C VAL A 381 6.12 -7.37 19.67
N LYS A 382 5.80 -6.08 19.76
CA LYS A 382 6.33 -5.07 18.84
C LYS A 382 7.85 -4.93 18.98
N ALA A 383 8.39 -4.87 20.20
CA ALA A 383 9.82 -4.76 20.42
C ALA A 383 10.59 -6.00 19.91
N ALA A 384 10.02 -7.20 20.06
CA ALA A 384 10.58 -8.42 19.48
C ALA A 384 10.51 -8.41 17.94
N ASN A 385 9.39 -7.96 17.36
CA ASN A 385 9.22 -7.86 15.91
C ASN A 385 10.13 -6.78 15.28
N ASP A 386 10.29 -5.63 15.94
CA ASP A 386 11.19 -4.56 15.51
C ASP A 386 12.66 -5.04 15.57
N ASN A 387 13.05 -5.78 16.62
CA ASN A 387 14.37 -6.42 16.69
C ASN A 387 14.56 -7.41 15.54
N ALA A 388 13.60 -8.31 15.30
CA ALA A 388 13.66 -9.27 14.19
C ALA A 388 13.78 -8.57 12.82
N ASN A 389 13.02 -7.52 12.57
CA ASN A 389 13.08 -6.74 11.33
C ASN A 389 14.38 -5.93 11.17
N SER A 390 15.11 -5.67 12.27
CA SER A 390 16.38 -4.95 12.25
C SER A 390 17.60 -5.85 11.98
N ARG A 391 17.45 -7.18 12.09
CA ARG A 391 18.49 -8.17 11.77
C ARG A 391 18.42 -8.56 10.29
N LEU A 392 19.57 -8.64 9.63
CA LEU A 392 19.77 -8.89 8.20
C LEU A 392 19.05 -7.90 7.29
N ALA A 393 18.92 -6.64 7.74
CA ALA A 393 18.23 -5.61 6.97
C ALA A 393 19.00 -5.29 5.67
N LYS A 394 18.34 -5.41 4.52
CA LYS A 394 18.95 -5.23 3.18
C LYS A 394 19.68 -3.89 3.02
N ASN A 395 19.20 -2.83 3.66
CA ASN A 395 19.81 -1.50 3.62
C ASN A 395 21.07 -1.37 4.48
N GLN A 396 21.33 -2.30 5.40
CA GLN A 396 22.53 -2.30 6.24
C GLN A 396 23.71 -3.07 5.62
N ASN A 397 23.52 -3.74 4.47
CA ASN A 397 24.58 -4.44 3.72
C ASN A 397 25.50 -5.32 4.61
N GLY A 398 24.94 -6.01 5.61
CA GLY A 398 25.69 -6.89 6.52
C GLY A 398 26.49 -6.17 7.61
N ALA A 399 26.26 -4.88 7.85
CA ALA A 399 26.87 -4.13 8.95
C ALA A 399 26.45 -4.65 10.34
N ASP A 400 25.26 -5.24 10.42
CA ASP A 400 24.62 -5.83 11.61
C ASP A 400 25.10 -7.25 11.94
N ILE A 401 25.96 -7.83 11.09
CA ILE A 401 26.64 -9.10 11.35
C ILE A 401 27.76 -8.85 12.35
N GLN A 402 27.59 -9.36 13.58
CA GLN A 402 28.55 -9.17 14.67
C GLN A 402 29.90 -9.82 14.39
N ASP A 403 29.91 -11.05 13.89
CA ASP A 403 31.12 -11.78 13.50
C ASP A 403 31.06 -12.14 12.02
N LYS A 404 31.61 -11.24 11.20
CA LYS A 404 31.64 -11.39 9.75
C LYS A 404 32.54 -12.55 9.31
N SER A 405 33.57 -12.88 10.08
CA SER A 405 34.49 -13.97 9.75
C SER A 405 33.77 -15.32 9.92
N ALA A 406 33.16 -15.54 11.08
CA ALA A 406 32.38 -16.75 11.33
C ALA A 406 31.17 -16.88 10.40
N PHE A 407 30.54 -15.75 10.02
CA PHE A 407 29.47 -15.74 9.04
C PHE A 407 29.95 -16.23 7.66
N LEU A 408 31.06 -15.70 7.15
CA LEU A 408 31.65 -16.10 5.87
C LEU A 408 32.03 -17.59 5.85
N ASP A 409 32.57 -18.10 6.96
CA ASP A 409 32.89 -19.53 7.12
C ASP A 409 31.62 -20.40 7.08
N ASN A 410 30.56 -20.01 7.79
CA ASN A 410 29.30 -20.76 7.86
C ASN A 410 28.50 -20.78 6.54
N VAL A 411 28.61 -19.71 5.72
CA VAL A 411 27.98 -19.67 4.38
C VAL A 411 28.89 -20.24 3.29
N GLY A 412 30.05 -20.79 3.66
CA GLY A 412 30.96 -21.47 2.73
C GLY A 412 31.75 -20.54 1.83
N VAL A 413 31.91 -19.25 2.18
CA VAL A 413 32.77 -18.29 1.47
C VAL A 413 34.13 -18.25 2.17
N THR A 414 34.94 -19.27 1.92
CA THR A 414 36.30 -19.40 2.44
C THR A 414 37.34 -19.07 1.35
N SER A 415 38.60 -18.85 1.74
CA SER A 415 39.73 -18.69 0.80
C SER A 415 39.96 -19.89 -0.14
N LEU A 416 39.30 -21.03 0.13
CA LEU A 416 39.28 -22.22 -0.71
C LEU A 416 38.21 -22.16 -1.81
N THR A 417 37.15 -21.35 -1.64
CA THR A 417 36.00 -21.26 -2.56
C THR A 417 36.02 -20.01 -3.45
N PHE A 418 36.70 -18.94 -3.05
CA PHE A 418 36.86 -17.71 -3.82
C PHE A 418 38.28 -17.14 -3.68
N MET A 419 38.92 -16.72 -4.78
CA MET A 419 40.25 -16.11 -4.75
C MET A 419 40.19 -14.69 -4.15
N LYS A 420 40.84 -14.49 -3.00
CA LYS A 420 41.01 -13.18 -2.35
C LYS A 420 41.88 -12.26 -3.22
N ASN A 421 41.50 -10.99 -3.38
CA ASN A 421 42.38 -9.98 -3.96
C ASN A 421 43.23 -9.33 -2.85
N ASN A 422 44.55 -9.54 -2.88
CA ASN A 422 45.49 -9.07 -1.86
C ASN A 422 46.07 -7.68 -2.20
N GLY A 423 45.80 -7.14 -3.39
CA GLY A 423 46.29 -5.83 -3.83
C GLY A 423 47.74 -5.85 -4.33
N GLU A 424 48.43 -4.70 -4.25
CA GLU A 424 49.79 -4.54 -4.75
C GLU A 424 50.81 -5.32 -3.91
N MET A 425 51.69 -6.09 -4.57
CA MET A 425 52.76 -6.80 -3.91
C MET A 425 53.83 -5.84 -3.34
N PRO A 426 54.54 -6.22 -2.26
CA PRO A 426 55.66 -5.45 -1.74
C PRO A 426 56.70 -5.08 -2.81
N VAL A 427 57.32 -3.90 -2.70
CA VAL A 427 58.26 -3.37 -3.70
C VAL A 427 59.45 -4.32 -3.93
N ASP A 428 59.92 -5.00 -2.88
CA ASP A 428 61.05 -5.94 -2.93
C ASP A 428 60.61 -7.41 -2.86
N ALA A 429 59.35 -7.69 -3.21
CA ALA A 429 58.78 -9.03 -3.19
C ALA A 429 59.62 -10.02 -4.03
N ASP A 430 59.88 -11.18 -3.44
CA ASP A 430 60.42 -12.33 -4.16
C ASP A 430 59.27 -13.32 -4.39
N LEU A 431 58.96 -13.66 -5.64
CA LEU A 431 57.81 -14.50 -5.96
C LEU A 431 57.94 -15.92 -5.41
N ASN A 432 59.14 -16.37 -5.07
CA ASN A 432 59.32 -17.66 -4.41
C ASN A 432 58.68 -17.68 -3.02
N ALA A 433 58.57 -16.54 -2.34
CA ALA A 433 57.95 -16.45 -1.02
C ALA A 433 56.43 -16.66 -1.01
N PHE A 434 55.79 -16.61 -2.17
CA PHE A 434 54.34 -16.62 -2.32
C PHE A 434 53.79 -18.05 -2.44
N GLY A 435 53.85 -18.80 -1.33
CA GLY A 435 53.40 -20.19 -1.23
C GLY A 435 51.89 -20.40 -1.05
N PRO A 436 51.40 -21.66 -1.06
CA PRO A 436 50.00 -22.00 -0.84
C PRO A 436 49.60 -21.94 0.65
N VAL A 437 49.92 -20.83 1.31
CA VAL A 437 49.55 -20.54 2.69
C VAL A 437 48.60 -19.35 2.72
N GLU A 438 47.75 -19.28 3.75
CA GLU A 438 46.67 -18.29 3.86
C GLU A 438 47.12 -16.84 3.64
N ALA A 439 48.35 -16.51 4.04
CA ALA A 439 48.94 -15.18 3.87
C ALA A 439 49.16 -14.78 2.40
N TYR A 440 49.38 -15.73 1.49
CA TYR A 440 49.77 -15.48 0.10
C TYR A 440 48.79 -15.98 -0.95
N LEU A 441 47.85 -16.86 -0.59
CA LEU A 441 46.79 -17.33 -1.48
C LEU A 441 45.93 -16.16 -1.99
N GLY A 442 45.67 -16.14 -3.30
CA GLY A 442 44.89 -15.09 -3.96
C GLY A 442 45.63 -14.35 -5.07
N VAL A 443 45.12 -13.17 -5.41
CA VAL A 443 45.58 -12.32 -6.51
C VAL A 443 46.44 -11.17 -5.98
N TRP A 444 47.59 -10.93 -6.60
CA TRP A 444 48.52 -9.85 -6.29
C TRP A 444 48.83 -9.04 -7.56
N SER A 445 48.87 -7.71 -7.46
CA SER A 445 49.26 -6.85 -8.58
C SER A 445 50.72 -6.41 -8.48
N LYS A 446 51.36 -6.25 -9.64
CA LYS A 446 52.65 -5.59 -9.82
C LYS A 446 52.49 -4.48 -10.84
N SER A 447 52.28 -3.27 -10.35
CA SER A 447 51.96 -2.07 -11.14
C SER A 447 53.17 -1.41 -11.80
N THR A 448 54.39 -1.63 -11.27
CA THR A 448 55.64 -1.03 -11.74
C THR A 448 56.71 -2.07 -12.06
N SER A 449 57.60 -1.79 -13.00
CA SER A 449 58.71 -2.69 -13.37
C SER A 449 59.85 -2.71 -12.35
N THR A 450 59.84 -1.80 -11.38
CA THR A 450 60.86 -1.69 -10.33
C THR A 450 61.02 -3.01 -9.57
N ASN A 451 62.23 -3.58 -9.55
CA ASN A 451 62.59 -4.83 -8.87
C ASN A 451 61.80 -6.09 -9.34
N ALA A 452 61.09 -6.01 -10.47
CA ALA A 452 60.45 -7.17 -11.11
C ALA A 452 61.46 -7.87 -12.03
N THR A 453 62.46 -8.54 -11.45
CA THR A 453 63.56 -9.15 -12.20
C THR A 453 63.60 -10.67 -12.04
N PRO A 454 64.27 -11.41 -12.94
CA PRO A 454 64.46 -12.86 -12.79
C PRO A 454 65.17 -13.26 -11.49
N GLU A 455 66.03 -12.40 -10.94
CA GLU A 455 66.71 -12.63 -9.64
C GLU A 455 65.73 -12.60 -8.45
N LYS A 456 64.57 -11.95 -8.62
CA LYS A 456 63.44 -11.95 -7.69
C LYS A 456 62.35 -12.97 -8.07
N ASN A 457 62.71 -13.91 -8.95
CA ASN A 457 61.87 -15.01 -9.42
C ASN A 457 60.61 -14.59 -10.20
N PHE A 458 60.63 -13.40 -10.80
CA PHE A 458 59.64 -13.01 -11.81
C PHE A 458 59.90 -13.77 -13.12
N PRO A 459 58.86 -14.05 -13.93
CA PRO A 459 59.00 -14.85 -15.15
C PRO A 459 59.76 -14.14 -16.28
N GLU A 460 59.83 -12.81 -16.28
CA GLU A 460 60.57 -11.98 -17.24
C GLU A 460 61.09 -10.70 -16.56
N ASP A 461 62.09 -10.05 -17.15
CA ASP A 461 62.58 -8.77 -16.65
C ASP A 461 61.56 -7.64 -16.89
N GLY A 462 61.32 -6.83 -15.87
CA GLY A 462 60.31 -5.78 -15.87
C GLY A 462 58.86 -6.28 -15.91
N ALA A 463 58.58 -7.49 -15.42
CA ALA A 463 57.27 -8.16 -15.46
C ALA A 463 56.15 -7.40 -14.69
N VAL A 464 55.62 -6.31 -15.25
CA VAL A 464 54.40 -5.64 -14.76
C VAL A 464 53.21 -6.53 -15.06
N GLY A 465 52.36 -6.82 -14.07
CA GLY A 465 51.30 -7.79 -14.26
C GLY A 465 50.56 -8.20 -13.00
N VAL A 466 49.98 -9.39 -13.04
CA VAL A 466 49.20 -9.98 -11.96
C VAL A 466 49.75 -11.36 -11.66
N LEU A 467 50.05 -11.61 -10.38
CA LEU A 467 50.37 -12.93 -9.85
C LEU A 467 49.12 -13.51 -9.20
N GLU A 468 48.83 -14.76 -9.50
CA GLU A 468 47.78 -15.56 -8.88
C GLU A 468 48.42 -16.77 -8.21
N VAL A 469 48.15 -16.95 -6.92
CA VAL A 469 48.67 -18.05 -6.11
C VAL A 469 47.51 -18.97 -5.73
N PHE A 470 47.59 -20.22 -6.16
CA PHE A 470 46.54 -21.22 -5.99
C PHE A 470 46.97 -22.30 -5.01
N ASN A 471 46.00 -22.76 -4.20
CA ASN A 471 46.09 -24.02 -3.46
C ASN A 471 45.66 -25.16 -4.40
N GLY A 472 46.48 -25.45 -5.41
CA GLY A 472 46.17 -26.38 -6.49
C GLY A 472 47.42 -26.73 -7.31
N GLY A 473 47.29 -27.66 -8.25
CA GLY A 473 48.45 -28.19 -9.00
C GLY A 473 49.30 -29.19 -8.19
N ASN A 474 50.53 -29.44 -8.64
CA ASN A 474 51.42 -30.39 -7.96
C ASN A 474 51.80 -29.90 -6.55
N PHE A 475 51.78 -30.82 -5.58
CA PHE A 475 52.03 -30.54 -4.15
C PHE A 475 51.19 -29.39 -3.56
N SER A 476 50.01 -29.14 -4.14
CA SER A 476 49.04 -28.12 -3.73
C SER A 476 49.56 -26.67 -3.78
N GLY A 477 50.57 -26.39 -4.60
CA GLY A 477 51.04 -25.02 -4.85
C GLY A 477 51.25 -24.75 -6.32
N MET A 478 50.53 -23.77 -6.84
CA MET A 478 50.65 -23.31 -8.22
C MET A 478 50.66 -21.78 -8.25
N GLN A 479 51.48 -21.22 -9.14
CA GLN A 479 51.46 -19.81 -9.46
C GLN A 479 51.17 -19.61 -10.94
N ARG A 480 50.36 -18.59 -11.24
CA ARG A 480 50.16 -18.06 -12.59
C ARG A 480 50.50 -16.58 -12.60
N TYR A 481 51.32 -16.17 -13.55
CA TYR A 481 51.68 -14.76 -13.72
C TYR A 481 51.23 -14.29 -15.10
N THR A 482 50.37 -13.28 -15.14
CA THR A 482 49.93 -12.66 -16.39
C THR A 482 50.55 -11.28 -16.49
N THR A 483 51.40 -11.07 -17.50
CA THR A 483 52.04 -9.78 -17.73
C THR A 483 51.06 -8.83 -18.42
N ARG A 484 51.29 -7.52 -18.28
CA ARG A 484 50.48 -6.47 -18.91
C ARG A 484 50.47 -6.57 -20.44
N THR A 485 51.50 -7.19 -21.03
CA THR A 485 51.63 -7.43 -22.47
C THR A 485 50.92 -8.68 -22.96
N GLY A 486 50.30 -9.44 -22.05
CA GLY A 486 49.50 -10.63 -22.38
C GLY A 486 50.25 -11.96 -22.31
N ASN A 487 51.51 -11.98 -21.87
CA ASN A 487 52.20 -13.26 -21.62
C ASN A 487 51.62 -13.90 -20.37
N VAL A 488 51.31 -15.20 -20.44
CA VAL A 488 50.84 -15.98 -19.29
C VAL A 488 51.88 -17.03 -18.96
N TYR A 489 52.41 -16.97 -17.74
CA TYR A 489 53.36 -17.93 -17.20
C TYR A 489 52.71 -18.75 -16.11
N MET A 490 53.03 -20.04 -16.01
CA MET A 490 52.59 -20.92 -14.93
C MET A 490 53.77 -21.72 -14.39
N ARG A 491 53.81 -21.92 -13.07
CA ARG A 491 54.72 -22.86 -12.40
C ARG A 491 54.02 -23.55 -11.25
N ASN A 492 54.47 -24.76 -10.92
CA ASN A 492 53.98 -25.53 -9.78
C ASN A 492 55.10 -25.70 -8.76
N LEU A 493 54.77 -26.09 -7.54
CA LEU A 493 55.77 -26.63 -6.63
C LEU A 493 56.38 -27.91 -7.22
N SER A 494 57.68 -28.08 -7.05
CA SER A 494 58.43 -29.29 -7.41
C SER A 494 58.63 -30.26 -6.23
N GLY A 495 58.14 -29.89 -5.05
CA GLY A 495 58.09 -30.68 -3.82
C GLY A 495 57.16 -30.03 -2.79
N THR A 496 56.99 -30.62 -1.60
CA THR A 496 56.15 -30.00 -0.55
C THR A 496 56.69 -28.63 -0.15
N TRP A 497 55.79 -27.66 0.05
CA TRP A 497 56.13 -26.30 0.50
C TRP A 497 56.99 -26.32 1.76
N ASN A 498 58.16 -25.68 1.72
CA ASN A 498 59.15 -25.67 2.81
C ASN A 498 58.87 -24.62 3.89
N GLY A 499 57.83 -23.80 3.73
CA GLY A 499 57.46 -22.74 4.68
C GLY A 499 58.02 -21.36 4.35
N SER A 500 58.94 -21.23 3.39
CA SER A 500 59.52 -19.91 3.03
C SER A 500 59.52 -19.60 1.55
N ASP A 501 60.09 -20.44 0.67
CA ASP A 501 60.51 -20.02 -0.68
C ASP A 501 60.43 -21.13 -1.76
N GLY A 502 59.86 -22.30 -1.46
CA GLY A 502 59.63 -23.31 -2.48
C GLY A 502 59.71 -24.75 -1.95
N PRO A 503 60.13 -25.73 -2.77
CA PRO A 503 60.79 -25.57 -4.07
C PRO A 503 59.79 -25.35 -5.23
N TRP A 504 60.03 -24.35 -6.07
CA TRP A 504 59.23 -24.06 -7.27
C TRP A 504 59.85 -24.67 -8.53
N SER A 505 59.02 -25.14 -9.45
CA SER A 505 59.47 -25.44 -10.81
C SER A 505 59.79 -24.15 -11.57
N VAL A 506 60.55 -24.28 -12.66
CA VAL A 506 60.73 -23.16 -13.60
C VAL A 506 59.37 -22.65 -14.14
N TRP A 507 59.31 -21.36 -14.45
CA TRP A 507 58.17 -20.76 -15.15
C TRP A 507 58.03 -21.33 -16.56
N ARG A 508 56.78 -21.64 -16.96
CA ARG A 508 56.44 -22.05 -18.33
C ARG A 508 55.43 -21.09 -18.93
N ASN A 509 55.70 -20.55 -20.11
CA ASN A 509 54.72 -19.74 -20.85
C ASN A 509 53.63 -20.65 -21.46
N VAL A 510 52.36 -20.30 -21.26
CA VAL A 510 51.20 -21.14 -21.59
C VAL A 510 50.22 -20.51 -22.59
N GLN A 511 50.50 -19.31 -23.15
CA GLN A 511 49.77 -18.76 -24.29
C GLN A 511 50.65 -18.72 -25.56
N GLY A 512 50.40 -19.63 -26.52
CA GLY A 512 50.66 -19.45 -27.95
C GLY A 512 52.11 -19.51 -28.45
N THR A 513 52.59 -20.72 -28.73
CA THR A 513 53.77 -21.06 -29.55
C THR A 513 53.88 -20.24 -30.84
N ALA A 514 54.71 -19.20 -30.85
CA ALA A 514 55.44 -18.82 -32.06
C ALA A 514 56.77 -18.14 -31.68
N ARG A 515 57.88 -18.77 -32.06
CA ARG A 515 59.23 -18.21 -31.87
C ARG A 515 59.45 -17.06 -32.87
N THR A 516 60.20 -16.03 -32.52
CA THR A 516 60.47 -14.90 -33.43
C THR A 516 61.59 -15.26 -34.41
N LEU A 517 61.44 -14.93 -35.69
CA LEU A 517 62.52 -14.95 -36.69
C LEU A 517 63.25 -13.60 -36.64
N ASP A 518 64.59 -13.61 -36.50
CA ASP A 518 65.44 -12.42 -36.53
C ASP A 518 66.20 -12.27 -37.86
N ASP A 519 67.00 -11.20 -38.00
CA ASP A 519 67.72 -10.81 -39.22
C ASP A 519 68.93 -11.68 -39.56
N SER A 520 69.30 -12.59 -38.67
CA SER A 520 70.39 -13.55 -38.85
C SER A 520 69.92 -14.96 -39.20
N MET A 521 68.61 -15.24 -39.12
CA MET A 521 68.06 -16.58 -39.32
C MET A 521 67.70 -16.87 -40.79
N ASP A 522 68.42 -17.81 -41.38
CA ASP A 522 68.11 -18.40 -42.68
C ASP A 522 67.15 -19.59 -42.53
N LEU A 523 66.04 -19.58 -43.28
CA LEU A 523 64.98 -20.60 -43.17
C LEU A 523 65.45 -22.00 -43.55
N ASP A 524 66.51 -22.14 -44.34
CA ASP A 524 67.04 -23.45 -44.72
C ASP A 524 67.66 -24.21 -43.54
N PHE A 525 68.09 -23.51 -42.49
CA PHE A 525 68.64 -24.11 -41.27
C PHE A 525 67.56 -24.48 -40.25
N LEU A 526 66.29 -24.24 -40.55
CA LEU A 526 65.16 -24.50 -39.65
C LEU A 526 64.51 -25.87 -39.92
N ALA A 527 65.24 -26.93 -39.59
CA ALA A 527 64.73 -28.30 -39.45
C ALA A 527 65.34 -29.02 -38.23
N GLY A 528 64.87 -30.24 -37.95
CA GLY A 528 65.23 -31.00 -36.75
C GLY A 528 64.22 -30.82 -35.60
N GLU A 529 64.23 -31.76 -34.64
CA GLU A 529 63.32 -31.80 -33.48
C GLU A 529 63.28 -30.48 -32.70
N ASP A 530 64.43 -29.84 -32.53
CA ASP A 530 64.56 -28.61 -31.76
C ASP A 530 63.88 -27.40 -32.42
N ASN A 531 63.66 -27.46 -33.74
CA ASN A 531 63.11 -26.37 -34.55
C ASN A 531 61.63 -26.58 -34.94
N LEU A 532 61.02 -27.69 -34.52
CA LEU A 532 59.61 -27.97 -34.75
C LEU A 532 58.71 -26.92 -34.08
N GLY A 533 57.65 -26.54 -34.78
CA GLY A 533 56.64 -25.59 -34.30
C GLY A 533 56.54 -24.34 -35.16
N THR A 534 55.88 -23.34 -34.61
CA THR A 534 55.54 -22.11 -35.33
C THR A 534 56.57 -21.01 -35.07
N TRP A 535 56.89 -20.27 -36.12
CA TRP A 535 57.83 -19.16 -36.15
C TRP A 535 57.16 -17.93 -36.78
N ARG A 536 57.44 -16.73 -36.28
CA ARG A 536 56.83 -15.48 -36.74
C ARG A 536 57.86 -14.54 -37.32
N ASN A 537 57.59 -14.04 -38.52
CA ASN A 537 58.25 -12.88 -39.10
C ASN A 537 57.33 -11.66 -39.00
N SER A 538 57.62 -10.78 -38.03
CA SER A 538 56.85 -9.56 -37.77
C SER A 538 57.42 -8.32 -38.47
N SER A 539 58.58 -8.41 -39.12
CA SER A 539 59.28 -7.26 -39.68
C SER A 539 59.08 -7.14 -41.18
N SER A 540 58.96 -5.89 -41.65
CA SER A 540 58.83 -5.57 -43.07
C SER A 540 60.17 -5.61 -43.84
N THR A 541 61.30 -5.80 -43.14
CA THR A 541 62.66 -5.79 -43.73
C THR A 541 63.41 -7.11 -43.59
N LEU A 542 62.92 -8.05 -42.78
CA LEU A 542 63.60 -9.33 -42.48
C LEU A 542 63.56 -10.33 -43.66
N ALA A 543 62.45 -10.39 -44.39
CA ALA A 543 62.25 -11.38 -45.44
C ALA A 543 62.98 -11.00 -46.73
N SER A 544 64.00 -11.79 -47.07
CA SER A 544 64.70 -11.72 -48.35
C SER A 544 64.80 -13.10 -48.99
N LEU A 545 64.85 -13.14 -50.32
CA LEU A 545 65.11 -14.38 -51.06
C LEU A 545 66.50 -14.98 -50.72
N ALA A 546 67.45 -14.15 -50.26
CA ALA A 546 68.78 -14.59 -49.84
C ALA A 546 68.79 -15.34 -48.50
N LEU A 547 67.74 -15.18 -47.68
CA LEU A 547 67.48 -15.96 -46.46
C LEU A 547 66.39 -17.02 -46.68
N HIS A 548 66.14 -17.38 -47.94
CA HIS A 548 65.23 -18.45 -48.38
C HIS A 548 63.75 -18.27 -48.00
N TYR A 549 63.28 -17.03 -47.85
CA TYR A 549 61.85 -16.73 -47.75
C TYR A 549 61.15 -16.91 -49.12
N PRO A 550 59.87 -17.33 -49.16
CA PRO A 550 59.12 -17.52 -50.42
C PRO A 550 58.70 -16.19 -51.10
N GLU A 551 58.69 -15.08 -50.37
CA GLU A 551 58.45 -13.72 -50.87
C GLU A 551 59.46 -12.76 -50.18
N ALA A 552 59.76 -11.60 -50.78
CA ALA A 552 60.65 -10.58 -50.19
C ALA A 552 59.90 -9.28 -49.81
N GLY A 553 60.43 -8.56 -48.83
CA GLY A 553 59.92 -7.25 -48.40
C GLY A 553 58.66 -7.31 -47.53
N SER A 554 57.92 -6.21 -47.47
CA SER A 554 56.80 -6.04 -46.51
C SER A 554 55.64 -7.02 -46.69
N TYR A 555 55.51 -7.62 -47.88
CA TYR A 555 54.46 -8.61 -48.18
C TYR A 555 54.73 -10.00 -47.61
N ALA A 556 55.99 -10.28 -47.26
CA ALA A 556 56.44 -11.57 -46.75
C ALA A 556 56.35 -11.68 -45.21
N GLN A 557 55.89 -10.63 -44.51
CA GLN A 557 55.47 -10.73 -43.11
C GLN A 557 54.50 -11.90 -42.96
N GLY A 558 54.66 -12.73 -41.95
CA GLY A 558 53.88 -13.96 -41.90
C GLY A 558 54.33 -14.96 -40.85
N VAL A 559 53.86 -16.18 -41.03
CA VAL A 559 54.06 -17.30 -40.10
C VAL A 559 54.70 -18.45 -40.86
N LEU A 560 55.82 -18.95 -40.35
CA LEU A 560 56.44 -20.20 -40.75
C LEU A 560 56.04 -21.30 -39.77
N GLU A 561 55.73 -22.48 -40.27
CA GLU A 561 55.51 -23.68 -39.50
C GLU A 561 56.51 -24.75 -39.96
N VAL A 562 57.31 -25.25 -39.03
CA VAL A 562 58.23 -26.37 -39.25
C VAL A 562 57.58 -27.61 -38.65
N LEU A 563 57.27 -28.56 -39.50
CA LEU A 563 56.46 -29.74 -39.19
C LEU A 563 57.28 -31.01 -39.42
N LYS A 564 57.02 -32.02 -38.59
CA LYS A 564 57.55 -33.37 -38.79
C LYS A 564 56.62 -34.13 -39.75
N GLY A 565 57.19 -34.71 -40.81
CA GLY A 565 56.47 -35.37 -41.92
C GLY A 565 56.72 -34.71 -43.27
N GLY A 566 56.38 -35.40 -44.37
CA GLY A 566 56.69 -34.99 -45.77
C GLY A 566 57.92 -35.72 -46.35
N GLY A 567 58.37 -35.31 -47.55
CA GLY A 567 59.60 -35.86 -48.17
C GLY A 567 60.80 -35.77 -47.21
N PHE A 568 61.53 -36.87 -47.04
CA PHE A 568 62.68 -37.01 -46.12
C PHE A 568 62.46 -36.49 -44.68
N SER A 569 61.22 -36.56 -44.16
CA SER A 569 60.81 -36.42 -42.74
C SER A 569 60.52 -35.01 -42.21
N TYR A 570 60.71 -33.93 -42.97
CA TYR A 570 60.38 -32.57 -42.52
C TYR A 570 59.72 -31.72 -43.62
N THR A 571 58.78 -30.88 -43.22
CA THR A 571 58.03 -29.96 -44.09
C THR A 571 58.05 -28.56 -43.48
N GLN A 572 58.21 -27.56 -44.35
CA GLN A 572 57.97 -26.16 -43.99
C GLN A 572 56.71 -25.64 -44.68
N ARG A 573 55.88 -24.91 -43.93
CA ARG A 573 54.72 -24.19 -44.45
C ARG A 573 54.82 -22.71 -44.07
N TYR A 574 54.74 -21.82 -45.06
CA TYR A 574 54.83 -20.39 -44.84
C TYR A 574 53.55 -19.69 -45.29
N THR A 575 52.91 -18.94 -44.39
CA THR A 575 51.71 -18.16 -44.68
C THR A 575 52.02 -16.68 -44.57
N THR A 576 51.89 -15.95 -45.67
CA THR A 576 52.11 -14.50 -45.69
C THR A 576 50.92 -13.73 -45.12
N ARG A 577 51.11 -12.47 -44.77
CA ARG A 577 50.07 -11.56 -44.26
C ARG A 577 48.90 -11.37 -45.23
N ARG A 578 49.11 -11.65 -46.53
CA ARG A 578 48.08 -11.60 -47.57
C ARG A 578 47.30 -12.92 -47.72
N GLY A 579 47.63 -13.93 -46.92
CA GLY A 579 47.00 -15.25 -46.99
C GLY A 579 47.56 -16.14 -48.11
N ASN A 580 48.68 -15.77 -48.75
CA ASN A 580 49.38 -16.69 -49.64
C ASN A 580 50.04 -17.77 -48.80
N MET A 581 49.77 -19.04 -49.10
CA MET A 581 50.41 -20.16 -48.43
C MET A 581 51.41 -20.84 -49.37
N TYR A 582 52.59 -21.13 -48.83
CA TYR A 582 53.68 -21.84 -49.48
C TYR A 582 54.04 -23.08 -48.67
N VAL A 583 54.46 -24.14 -49.33
CA VAL A 583 54.96 -25.37 -48.70
C VAL A 583 56.21 -25.86 -49.41
N ARG A 584 57.12 -26.52 -48.68
CA ARG A 584 58.23 -27.29 -49.24
C ARG A 584 58.62 -28.44 -48.32
N CYS A 585 59.14 -29.53 -48.87
CA CYS A 585 59.71 -30.64 -48.11
C CYS A 585 61.24 -30.68 -48.25
N LEU A 586 61.91 -31.49 -47.44
CA LEU A 586 63.33 -31.79 -47.66
C LEU A 586 63.52 -32.59 -48.95
N ALA A 587 64.61 -32.31 -49.67
CA ALA A 587 65.03 -33.04 -50.87
C ALA A 587 66.00 -34.21 -50.56
N ALA A 588 66.50 -34.30 -49.32
CA ALA A 588 67.35 -35.37 -48.80
C ALA A 588 67.21 -35.47 -47.27
N ASN A 589 67.78 -36.51 -46.64
CA ASN A 589 67.83 -36.61 -45.18
C ASN A 589 68.46 -35.35 -44.56
N TRP A 590 67.93 -34.92 -43.42
CA TRP A 590 68.40 -33.70 -42.74
C TRP A 590 69.89 -33.74 -42.39
N ASP A 591 70.63 -32.75 -42.89
CA ASP A 591 72.04 -32.48 -42.57
C ASP A 591 72.20 -30.99 -42.25
N ALA A 592 72.50 -30.66 -41.00
CA ALA A 592 72.64 -29.27 -40.54
C ALA A 592 73.87 -28.56 -41.14
N SER A 593 74.85 -29.30 -41.69
CA SER A 593 76.01 -28.73 -42.37
C SER A 593 75.79 -28.47 -43.87
N ASN A 594 74.74 -29.07 -44.45
CA ASN A 594 74.36 -28.91 -45.84
C ASN A 594 72.83 -29.11 -46.00
N PRO A 595 72.00 -28.14 -45.56
CA PRO A 595 70.55 -28.26 -45.66
C PRO A 595 70.11 -28.32 -47.12
N GLN A 596 69.22 -29.26 -47.47
CA GLN A 596 68.72 -29.46 -48.84
C GLN A 596 67.19 -29.47 -48.85
N TRP A 597 66.59 -28.31 -49.10
CA TRP A 597 65.14 -28.14 -49.25
C TRP A 597 64.73 -28.13 -50.72
N GLU A 598 63.54 -28.65 -51.01
CA GLU A 598 62.90 -28.44 -52.30
C GLU A 598 62.51 -26.95 -52.49
N PRO A 599 62.30 -26.48 -53.73
CA PRO A 599 61.75 -25.16 -53.98
C PRO A 599 60.36 -24.98 -53.34
N TRP A 600 60.02 -23.74 -52.95
CA TRP A 600 58.69 -23.41 -52.42
C TRP A 600 57.58 -23.61 -53.46
N LEU A 601 56.51 -24.32 -53.06
CA LEU A 601 55.28 -24.55 -53.83
C LEU A 601 54.12 -23.75 -53.22
N ARG A 602 53.40 -22.95 -54.03
CA ARG A 602 52.25 -22.15 -53.55
C ARG A 602 50.96 -22.97 -53.56
N ILE A 603 50.18 -22.93 -52.47
CA ILE A 603 48.94 -23.72 -52.31
C ILE A 603 47.78 -22.82 -51.87
N GLY A 604 46.72 -22.72 -52.69
CA GLY A 604 45.50 -21.93 -52.42
C GLY A 604 45.38 -20.66 -53.29
N SER A 605 44.22 -20.48 -53.94
CA SER A 605 43.88 -19.31 -54.77
C SER A 605 42.77 -18.47 -54.14
N GLN A 606 42.93 -17.14 -54.07
CA GLN A 606 41.83 -16.25 -54.44
C GLN A 606 41.84 -16.14 -55.97
N THR A 607 40.74 -16.47 -56.63
CA THR A 607 40.61 -16.28 -58.08
C THR A 607 40.47 -14.79 -58.38
N ALA A 608 41.31 -14.25 -59.26
CA ALA A 608 41.09 -12.93 -59.84
C ALA A 608 39.83 -12.97 -60.73
N SER A 609 38.95 -11.97 -60.63
CA SER A 609 37.78 -11.82 -61.50
C SER A 609 38.19 -11.79 -62.97
N SER A 610 37.83 -12.80 -63.75
CA SER A 610 38.07 -12.83 -65.20
C SER A 610 36.84 -12.29 -65.93
N PHE A 611 37.02 -11.33 -66.84
CA PHE A 611 35.94 -10.87 -67.72
C PHE A 611 35.62 -11.93 -68.79
N TYR A 612 34.35 -12.07 -69.17
CA TYR A 612 33.91 -12.99 -70.22
C TYR A 612 33.01 -12.29 -71.23
N ASP A 613 33.28 -12.49 -72.52
CA ASP A 613 32.61 -11.83 -73.64
C ASP A 613 32.19 -12.78 -74.78
N GLY A 614 32.29 -14.10 -74.57
CA GLY A 614 31.90 -15.15 -75.53
C GLY A 614 30.47 -15.67 -75.35
N ASP A 615 30.18 -16.85 -75.92
CA ASP A 615 28.88 -17.51 -75.81
C ASP A 615 28.71 -18.18 -74.45
N LEU A 616 27.71 -17.75 -73.68
CA LEU A 616 27.45 -18.34 -72.36
C LEU A 616 27.06 -19.83 -72.43
N ASN A 617 26.65 -20.36 -73.58
CA ASN A 617 26.38 -21.79 -73.74
C ASN A 617 27.67 -22.62 -73.79
N ASP A 618 28.79 -22.05 -74.22
CA ASP A 618 30.10 -22.71 -74.31
C ASP A 618 30.85 -22.62 -72.97
N LEU A 619 30.45 -21.68 -72.10
CA LEU A 619 31.07 -21.46 -70.80
C LEU A 619 30.61 -22.49 -69.77
N THR A 620 31.28 -23.64 -69.76
CA THR A 620 30.98 -24.76 -68.86
C THR A 620 32.00 -24.93 -67.73
N ASP A 621 33.12 -24.21 -67.76
CA ASP A 621 34.20 -24.33 -66.78
C ASP A 621 33.81 -23.76 -65.42
N PRO A 622 34.08 -24.48 -64.31
CA PRO A 622 33.70 -24.01 -62.98
C PRO A 622 34.38 -22.70 -62.61
N GLY A 623 33.62 -21.70 -62.17
CA GLY A 623 34.18 -20.42 -61.78
C GLY A 623 33.16 -19.30 -61.66
N ILE A 624 33.65 -18.11 -61.27
CA ILE A 624 32.86 -16.87 -61.22
C ILE A 624 33.43 -15.91 -62.27
N TYR A 625 32.58 -15.46 -63.19
CA TYR A 625 32.94 -14.66 -64.36
C TYR A 625 32.19 -13.32 -64.35
N SER A 626 32.88 -12.25 -64.74
CA SER A 626 32.26 -10.94 -64.99
C SER A 626 31.85 -10.86 -66.46
N VAL A 627 30.56 -11.04 -66.75
CA VAL A 627 30.03 -11.10 -68.11
C VAL A 627 29.84 -9.69 -68.67
N THR A 628 30.42 -9.47 -69.85
CA THR A 628 30.36 -8.18 -70.54
C THR A 628 29.19 -8.12 -71.53
N GLY A 629 28.88 -6.91 -72.01
CA GLY A 629 27.77 -6.69 -72.94
C GLY A 629 27.94 -7.34 -74.32
N LYS A 630 29.10 -7.92 -74.60
CA LYS A 630 29.40 -8.62 -75.85
C LYS A 630 29.05 -10.11 -75.83
N ALA A 631 28.81 -10.67 -74.65
CA ALA A 631 28.46 -12.08 -74.51
C ALA A 631 27.12 -12.41 -75.19
N SER A 632 26.97 -13.62 -75.71
CA SER A 632 25.71 -14.11 -76.31
C SER A 632 25.01 -15.13 -75.40
N ASN A 633 23.71 -15.35 -75.63
CA ASN A 633 22.85 -16.28 -74.87
C ASN A 633 22.67 -15.96 -73.37
N GLY A 634 22.70 -14.67 -73.01
CA GLY A 634 22.36 -14.20 -71.67
C GLY A 634 20.87 -14.23 -71.33
N PRO A 635 20.51 -14.23 -70.03
CA PRO A 635 19.12 -14.32 -69.57
C PRO A 635 18.29 -13.06 -69.84
N LEU A 636 18.93 -11.91 -70.04
CA LEU A 636 18.28 -10.63 -70.21
C LEU A 636 19.09 -9.76 -71.16
N LEU A 637 18.41 -9.15 -72.12
CA LEU A 637 19.00 -8.19 -73.05
C LEU A 637 18.75 -6.75 -72.57
N ASP A 638 19.69 -5.86 -72.86
CA ASP A 638 19.50 -4.42 -72.67
C ASP A 638 18.66 -3.80 -73.80
N SER A 639 18.43 -2.49 -73.71
CA SER A 639 17.63 -1.73 -74.70
C SER A 639 18.25 -1.70 -76.10
N SER A 640 19.50 -2.10 -76.25
CA SER A 640 20.23 -2.21 -77.52
C SER A 640 20.29 -3.64 -78.04
N GLY A 641 19.64 -4.60 -77.37
CA GLY A 641 19.60 -6.01 -77.73
C GLY A 641 20.88 -6.78 -77.34
N ALA A 642 21.79 -6.18 -76.57
CA ALA A 642 23.00 -6.81 -76.09
C ALA A 642 22.76 -7.53 -74.75
N THR A 643 23.51 -8.59 -74.43
CA THR A 643 23.39 -9.26 -73.12
C THR A 643 23.69 -8.27 -72.00
N LEU A 644 22.78 -8.13 -71.06
CA LEU A 644 22.94 -7.18 -69.95
C LEU A 644 24.11 -7.59 -69.05
N LEU A 645 24.99 -6.65 -68.69
CA LEU A 645 26.13 -6.88 -67.78
C LEU A 645 25.72 -7.64 -66.51
N GLY A 646 26.58 -8.56 -66.06
CA GLY A 646 26.29 -9.37 -64.89
C GLY A 646 27.45 -10.23 -64.41
N VAL A 647 27.23 -10.92 -63.30
CA VAL A 647 28.14 -11.92 -62.74
C VAL A 647 27.54 -13.29 -63.01
N LEU A 648 28.32 -14.17 -63.63
CA LEU A 648 27.94 -15.55 -63.91
C LEU A 648 28.75 -16.49 -63.03
N GLU A 649 28.07 -17.31 -62.23
CA GLU A 649 28.63 -18.44 -61.53
C GLU A 649 28.34 -19.72 -62.33
N VAL A 650 29.38 -20.51 -62.59
CA VAL A 650 29.30 -21.79 -63.27
C VAL A 650 29.68 -22.89 -62.29
N ILE A 651 28.73 -23.78 -62.04
CA ILE A 651 28.90 -24.91 -61.12
C ILE A 651 28.79 -26.18 -61.95
N ARG A 652 29.84 -27.00 -61.97
CA ARG A 652 29.84 -28.31 -62.65
C ARG A 652 29.67 -29.41 -61.61
N ARG A 653 28.77 -30.37 -61.85
CA ARG A 653 28.64 -31.55 -61.01
C ARG A 653 29.92 -32.40 -61.08
N PHE A 654 30.16 -33.19 -60.04
CA PHE A 654 31.32 -34.10 -59.94
C PHE A 654 31.39 -35.13 -61.08
N ASP A 655 30.26 -35.40 -61.75
CA ASP A 655 30.19 -36.26 -62.93
C ASP A 655 30.73 -35.63 -64.23
N TYR A 656 31.16 -34.36 -64.19
CA TYR A 656 31.64 -33.57 -65.33
C TYR A 656 30.64 -33.38 -66.49
N VAL A 657 29.36 -33.76 -66.32
CA VAL A 657 28.37 -33.79 -67.40
C VAL A 657 27.31 -32.70 -67.23
N ALA A 658 26.81 -32.48 -66.02
CA ALA A 658 25.79 -31.46 -65.77
C ALA A 658 26.42 -30.12 -65.31
N VAL A 659 25.94 -29.02 -65.88
CA VAL A 659 26.40 -27.66 -65.56
C VAL A 659 25.22 -26.82 -65.10
N LEU A 660 25.33 -26.19 -63.94
CA LEU A 660 24.40 -25.16 -63.46
C LEU A 660 25.06 -23.79 -63.70
N GLN A 661 24.30 -22.89 -64.31
CA GLN A 661 24.67 -21.49 -64.44
C GLN A 661 23.73 -20.61 -63.63
N ARG A 662 24.32 -19.71 -62.85
CA ARG A 662 23.60 -18.66 -62.11
C ARG A 662 24.08 -17.28 -62.54
N TYR A 663 23.18 -16.43 -62.99
CA TYR A 663 23.49 -15.12 -63.52
C TYR A 663 22.83 -14.02 -62.72
N THR A 664 23.62 -13.09 -62.19
CA THR A 664 23.14 -11.92 -61.46
C THR A 664 23.43 -10.66 -62.25
N THR A 665 22.40 -9.91 -62.64
CA THR A 665 22.56 -8.71 -63.44
C THR A 665 23.15 -7.55 -62.63
N THR A 666 24.07 -6.80 -63.24
CA THR A 666 24.71 -5.61 -62.66
C THR A 666 24.33 -4.31 -63.38
N GLY A 667 23.28 -4.36 -64.21
CA GLY A 667 22.70 -3.17 -64.85
C GLY A 667 22.31 -2.09 -63.84
N THR A 668 22.31 -0.83 -64.27
CA THR A 668 22.03 0.33 -63.40
C THR A 668 20.57 0.79 -63.44
N GLY A 669 19.75 0.26 -64.36
CA GLY A 669 18.34 0.60 -64.51
C GLY A 669 17.43 -0.08 -63.48
N THR A 670 16.29 0.55 -63.17
CA THR A 670 15.33 0.10 -62.14
C THR A 670 14.67 -1.25 -62.46
N THR A 671 14.61 -1.64 -63.74
CA THR A 671 14.04 -2.91 -64.20
C THR A 671 15.10 -3.99 -64.48
N THR A 672 16.39 -3.62 -64.38
CA THR A 672 17.52 -4.42 -64.85
C THR A 672 18.58 -4.67 -63.77
N LYS A 673 18.60 -3.91 -62.68
CA LYS A 673 19.56 -4.06 -61.58
C LYS A 673 19.22 -5.22 -60.65
N GLY A 674 20.21 -6.07 -60.34
CA GLY A 674 20.14 -7.04 -59.23
C GLY A 674 19.14 -8.18 -59.43
N ARG A 675 18.84 -8.56 -60.68
CA ARG A 675 17.97 -9.69 -61.01
C ARG A 675 18.81 -10.95 -61.13
N SER A 676 18.31 -12.06 -60.61
CA SER A 676 19.02 -13.34 -60.58
C SER A 676 18.32 -14.36 -61.47
N TYR A 677 19.08 -15.12 -62.23
CA TYR A 677 18.59 -16.13 -63.16
C TYR A 677 19.37 -17.42 -63.01
N GLU A 678 18.71 -18.54 -63.26
CA GLU A 678 19.33 -19.87 -63.25
C GLU A 678 18.94 -20.68 -64.49
N ARG A 679 19.87 -21.52 -64.95
CA ARG A 679 19.61 -22.55 -65.97
C ARG A 679 20.55 -23.73 -65.81
N VAL A 680 20.15 -24.88 -66.34
CA VAL A 680 20.91 -26.13 -66.23
C VAL A 680 21.17 -26.72 -67.62
N TYR A 681 22.40 -27.17 -67.86
CA TYR A 681 22.78 -28.03 -68.97
C TYR A 681 22.76 -29.48 -68.54
N THR A 682 22.03 -30.31 -69.28
CA THR A 682 21.85 -31.75 -68.99
C THR A 682 22.40 -32.63 -70.11
N ALA A 683 23.67 -32.44 -70.48
CA ALA A 683 24.40 -33.22 -71.50
C ALA A 683 23.91 -33.13 -72.96
N SER A 684 22.67 -32.68 -73.22
CA SER A 684 22.10 -32.58 -74.57
C SER A 684 21.52 -31.21 -74.92
N SER A 685 21.14 -30.41 -73.91
CA SER A 685 20.53 -29.10 -74.12
C SER A 685 20.59 -28.25 -72.85
N TRP A 686 20.66 -26.93 -73.03
CA TRP A 686 20.42 -25.96 -71.96
C TRP A 686 18.92 -25.84 -71.70
N SER A 687 18.52 -25.76 -70.43
CA SER A 687 17.19 -25.26 -70.08
C SER A 687 17.09 -23.77 -70.40
N GLU A 688 15.87 -23.29 -70.60
CA GLU A 688 15.59 -21.86 -70.59
C GLU A 688 16.09 -21.21 -69.28
N TRP A 689 16.50 -19.95 -69.37
CA TRP A 689 16.80 -19.14 -68.20
C TRP A 689 15.53 -18.89 -67.39
N ARG A 690 15.57 -19.17 -66.09
CA ARG A 690 14.47 -18.89 -65.16
C ARG A 690 14.89 -17.83 -64.17
N GLU A 691 14.07 -16.81 -63.98
CA GLU A 691 14.32 -15.81 -62.95
C GLU A 691 14.05 -16.39 -61.55
N VAL A 692 14.97 -16.13 -60.63
CA VAL A 692 14.80 -16.33 -59.20
C VAL A 692 14.27 -15.03 -58.62
N TYR A 693 12.98 -15.00 -58.26
CA TYR A 693 12.35 -13.80 -57.73
C TYR A 693 12.90 -13.44 -56.34
N THR A 694 13.33 -12.19 -56.19
CA THR A 694 13.82 -11.63 -54.91
C THR A 694 12.82 -10.64 -54.36
N SER A 695 12.99 -10.19 -53.11
CA SER A 695 12.17 -9.11 -52.52
C SER A 695 12.17 -7.81 -53.36
N TYR A 696 13.17 -7.63 -54.22
CA TYR A 696 13.25 -6.52 -55.17
C TYR A 696 12.53 -6.81 -56.50
N SER A 697 12.63 -8.01 -57.07
CA SER A 697 11.99 -8.34 -58.37
C SER A 697 10.55 -8.87 -58.26
N LEU A 698 10.11 -9.31 -57.07
CA LEU A 698 8.73 -9.73 -56.75
C LEU A 698 7.68 -8.64 -57.06
N PRO A 699 7.84 -7.39 -56.58
CA PRO A 699 6.89 -6.30 -56.85
C PRO A 699 6.85 -5.89 -58.32
N LEU A 700 7.99 -6.01 -59.05
CA LEU A 700 8.14 -5.58 -60.44
C LEU A 700 7.45 -6.52 -61.44
N ASN A 701 7.51 -7.85 -61.21
CA ASN A 701 7.05 -8.84 -62.18
C ASN A 701 5.74 -9.55 -61.81
N LEU A 702 5.42 -9.69 -60.52
CA LEU A 702 4.22 -10.42 -60.05
C LEU A 702 3.20 -9.55 -59.30
N GLY A 703 3.49 -8.27 -59.06
CA GLY A 703 2.59 -7.33 -58.38
C GLY A 703 2.35 -7.63 -56.89
N ILE A 704 2.94 -8.70 -56.35
CA ILE A 704 2.88 -9.05 -54.94
C ILE A 704 3.92 -8.19 -54.20
N GLY A 705 3.43 -7.29 -53.33
CA GLY A 705 4.25 -6.28 -52.66
C GLY A 705 4.42 -4.97 -53.43
N GLY A 706 3.58 -4.71 -54.45
CA GLY A 706 3.58 -3.48 -55.24
C GLY A 706 3.27 -2.21 -54.42
N ALA A 707 3.79 -1.07 -54.89
CA ALA A 707 3.85 0.22 -54.20
C ALA A 707 2.55 0.65 -53.49
N ALA A 708 2.67 1.12 -52.24
CA ALA A 708 1.60 1.83 -51.54
C ALA A 708 1.22 3.10 -52.31
N ALA A 709 0.11 3.07 -53.04
CA ALA A 709 -0.38 4.25 -53.75
C ALA A 709 -1.00 5.20 -52.73
N LYS A 710 -0.33 6.32 -52.43
CA LYS A 710 -0.90 7.42 -51.65
C LYS A 710 -1.69 8.34 -52.58
N LEU A 711 -2.99 8.13 -52.65
CA LEU A 711 -3.87 8.91 -53.52
C LEU A 711 -4.19 10.27 -52.89
N THR A 712 -4.30 11.29 -53.74
CA THR A 712 -4.77 12.62 -53.35
C THR A 712 -6.28 12.64 -53.14
N SER A 713 -7.03 11.88 -53.93
CA SER A 713 -8.47 11.62 -53.77
C SER A 713 -8.83 10.23 -54.28
N LEU A 714 -9.96 9.69 -53.82
CA LEU A 714 -10.49 8.39 -54.25
C LEU A 714 -12.00 8.45 -54.37
N ASP A 715 -12.52 8.07 -55.53
CA ASP A 715 -13.96 7.91 -55.75
C ASP A 715 -14.31 6.43 -55.76
N TRP A 716 -15.09 5.97 -54.80
CA TRP A 716 -15.43 4.56 -54.64
C TRP A 716 -16.20 3.95 -55.81
N GLN A 717 -16.94 4.77 -56.56
CA GLN A 717 -17.73 4.32 -57.70
C GLN A 717 -16.93 4.33 -59.00
N THR A 718 -15.90 5.16 -59.18
CA THR A 718 -15.15 5.27 -60.45
C THR A 718 -13.67 4.85 -60.37
N TYR A 719 -13.07 4.75 -59.20
CA TYR A 719 -11.67 4.33 -59.03
C TYR A 719 -11.45 2.85 -59.42
N ASP A 720 -10.41 2.54 -60.19
CA ASP A 720 -10.10 1.18 -60.61
C ASP A 720 -9.26 0.45 -59.55
N PHE A 721 -9.87 -0.51 -58.85
CA PHE A 721 -9.23 -1.26 -57.77
C PHE A 721 -8.53 -2.52 -58.33
N VAL A 722 -7.24 -2.36 -58.66
CA VAL A 722 -6.41 -3.44 -59.23
C VAL A 722 -6.08 -4.50 -58.15
N PRO A 723 -6.26 -5.81 -58.42
CA PRO A 723 -5.86 -6.88 -57.50
C PRO A 723 -4.44 -6.74 -56.99
N GLY A 724 -4.21 -6.98 -55.70
CA GLY A 724 -2.90 -6.88 -55.05
C GLY A 724 -2.48 -5.47 -54.64
N SER A 725 -3.29 -4.44 -54.95
CA SER A 725 -2.98 -3.05 -54.59
C SER A 725 -3.13 -2.78 -53.10
N LEU A 726 -2.19 -1.99 -52.56
CA LEU A 726 -2.29 -1.34 -51.25
C LEU A 726 -2.45 0.17 -51.47
N ILE A 727 -3.59 0.71 -51.08
CA ILE A 727 -3.97 2.09 -51.32
C ILE A 727 -4.06 2.83 -49.98
N THR A 728 -3.55 4.05 -49.94
CA THR A 728 -3.77 4.99 -48.82
C THR A 728 -4.35 6.29 -49.34
N VAL A 729 -5.39 6.82 -48.70
CA VAL A 729 -6.01 8.10 -49.07
C VAL A 729 -6.63 8.74 -47.83
N ARG A 730 -6.68 10.07 -47.77
CA ARG A 730 -7.35 10.73 -46.64
C ARG A 730 -8.87 10.53 -46.72
N LEU A 731 -9.49 10.30 -45.58
CA LEU A 731 -10.93 10.06 -45.48
C LEU A 731 -11.74 11.26 -46.00
N ASP A 732 -11.30 12.49 -45.72
CA ASP A 732 -11.91 13.73 -46.24
C ASP A 732 -11.80 13.93 -47.76
N ASN A 733 -10.96 13.15 -48.45
CA ASN A 733 -10.80 13.17 -49.90
C ASN A 733 -11.42 11.94 -50.60
N MET A 734 -12.27 11.18 -49.89
CA MET A 734 -13.04 10.09 -50.48
C MET A 734 -14.44 10.55 -50.91
N THR A 735 -14.85 10.21 -52.13
CA THR A 735 -16.21 10.46 -52.65
C THR A 735 -16.96 9.16 -52.93
N ASN A 736 -18.30 9.22 -52.94
CA ASN A 736 -19.19 8.06 -53.14
C ASN A 736 -18.96 6.90 -52.15
N ILE A 737 -18.60 7.21 -50.90
CA ILE A 737 -18.35 6.21 -49.85
C ILE A 737 -19.58 5.29 -49.69
N PRO A 738 -19.41 3.95 -49.71
CA PRO A 738 -20.54 3.03 -49.69
C PRO A 738 -21.39 3.13 -48.41
N ASP A 739 -22.70 2.97 -48.56
CA ASP A 739 -23.65 2.85 -47.44
C ASP A 739 -23.26 1.68 -46.52
N GLY A 740 -23.31 1.91 -45.20
CA GLY A 740 -22.88 0.95 -44.17
C GLY A 740 -21.42 1.10 -43.73
N MET A 741 -20.61 1.93 -44.41
CA MET A 741 -19.26 2.27 -43.98
C MET A 741 -19.25 3.50 -43.04
N ASP A 742 -19.77 3.33 -41.82
CA ASP A 742 -19.83 4.42 -40.84
C ASP A 742 -18.46 4.72 -40.22
N TRP A 743 -17.83 5.77 -40.73
CA TRP A 743 -16.55 6.29 -40.22
C TRP A 743 -16.70 7.29 -39.06
N GLY A 744 -17.93 7.65 -38.67
CA GLY A 744 -18.20 8.74 -37.74
C GLY A 744 -17.88 10.10 -38.37
N VAL A 745 -17.02 10.90 -37.72
CA VAL A 745 -16.57 12.20 -38.25
C VAL A 745 -15.59 11.98 -39.41
N ILE A 746 -15.92 12.53 -40.57
CA ILE A 746 -15.02 12.63 -41.73
C ILE A 746 -13.89 13.61 -41.37
N ASP A 747 -12.65 13.14 -41.39
CA ASP A 747 -11.48 13.92 -41.03
C ASP A 747 -10.28 13.63 -41.94
N GLY A 748 -9.13 14.24 -41.62
CA GLY A 748 -7.90 14.11 -42.41
C GLY A 748 -7.13 12.80 -42.23
N ASN A 749 -7.65 11.83 -41.47
CA ASN A 749 -6.92 10.59 -41.23
C ASN A 749 -6.86 9.72 -42.50
N LEU A 750 -5.76 8.98 -42.63
CA LEU A 750 -5.57 8.05 -43.74
C LEU A 750 -6.44 6.80 -43.55
N ILE A 751 -7.06 6.38 -44.64
CA ILE A 751 -7.66 5.06 -44.78
C ILE A 751 -6.74 4.20 -45.63
N ASN A 752 -6.51 2.98 -45.18
CA ASN A 752 -5.78 1.96 -45.90
C ASN A 752 -6.77 0.99 -46.52
N ILE A 753 -6.57 0.65 -47.79
CA ILE A 753 -7.37 -0.32 -48.55
C ILE A 753 -6.41 -1.36 -49.11
N SER A 754 -6.64 -2.63 -48.77
CA SER A 754 -5.97 -3.77 -49.40
C SER A 754 -6.95 -4.45 -50.34
N VAL A 755 -6.58 -4.57 -51.62
CA VAL A 755 -7.42 -5.16 -52.67
C VAL A 755 -7.02 -6.61 -52.89
N GLY A 756 -7.92 -7.54 -52.55
CA GLY A 756 -7.74 -8.97 -52.75
C GLY A 756 -7.85 -9.41 -54.22
N PRO A 757 -7.59 -10.69 -54.49
CA PRO A 757 -7.63 -11.26 -55.84
C PRO A 757 -9.03 -11.14 -56.48
N SER A 758 -9.06 -11.12 -57.82
CA SER A 758 -10.30 -11.26 -58.57
C SER A 758 -10.88 -12.66 -58.35
N ASP A 759 -12.20 -12.77 -58.22
CA ASP A 759 -12.89 -14.04 -58.45
C ASP A 759 -12.91 -14.38 -59.94
N ASP A 760 -13.21 -15.64 -60.26
CA ASP A 760 -13.17 -16.29 -61.58
C ASP A 760 -13.98 -15.58 -62.68
N SER A 761 -14.77 -14.55 -62.34
CA SER A 761 -15.59 -13.72 -63.23
C SER A 761 -14.96 -12.37 -63.63
N GLY A 762 -13.72 -12.08 -63.20
CA GLY A 762 -12.92 -10.91 -63.62
C GLY A 762 -13.35 -9.55 -63.05
N THR A 763 -14.56 -9.41 -62.50
CA THR A 763 -15.17 -8.11 -62.14
C THR A 763 -15.46 -7.90 -60.66
N GLY A 764 -15.27 -8.91 -59.80
CA GLY A 764 -15.45 -8.77 -58.36
C GLY A 764 -14.13 -8.64 -57.59
N ARG A 765 -14.10 -7.83 -56.52
CA ARG A 765 -12.94 -7.72 -55.62
C ARG A 765 -13.38 -7.72 -54.17
N SER A 766 -12.67 -8.49 -53.35
CA SER A 766 -12.80 -8.44 -51.89
C SER A 766 -11.71 -7.54 -51.34
N MET A 767 -12.04 -6.65 -50.42
CA MET A 767 -11.12 -5.66 -49.88
C MET A 767 -11.17 -5.63 -48.36
N HIS A 768 -10.02 -5.36 -47.75
CA HIS A 768 -9.91 -4.99 -46.34
C HIS A 768 -9.66 -3.49 -46.24
N VAL A 769 -10.43 -2.81 -45.40
CA VAL A 769 -10.39 -1.36 -45.33
C VAL A 769 -10.39 -0.90 -43.88
N TRP A 770 -9.37 -0.13 -43.49
CA TRP A 770 -9.22 0.29 -42.11
C TRP A 770 -8.62 1.69 -42.00
N ARG A 771 -8.99 2.39 -40.92
CA ARG A 771 -8.41 3.70 -40.60
C ARG A 771 -7.02 3.53 -40.01
N SER A 772 -6.05 4.28 -40.53
CA SER A 772 -4.73 4.42 -39.91
C SER A 772 -4.85 5.39 -38.73
N THR A 773 -5.04 4.85 -37.53
CA THR A 773 -5.08 5.63 -36.29
C THR A 773 -4.57 4.81 -35.11
N VAL A 774 -3.96 5.48 -34.14
CA VAL A 774 -3.61 4.91 -32.84
C VAL A 774 -4.77 5.02 -31.83
N SER A 775 -5.84 5.76 -32.17
CA SER A 775 -7.01 5.91 -31.33
C SER A 775 -7.95 4.72 -31.50
N LYS A 776 -8.10 3.94 -30.42
CA LYS A 776 -9.04 2.81 -30.37
C LYS A 776 -10.48 3.23 -30.66
N ALA A 777 -10.93 4.36 -30.09
CA ALA A 777 -12.29 4.88 -30.27
C ALA A 777 -12.63 5.21 -31.74
N ASN A 778 -11.61 5.59 -32.53
CA ASN A 778 -11.75 6.01 -33.93
C ASN A 778 -11.31 4.93 -34.93
N TYR A 779 -10.76 3.80 -34.45
CA TYR A 779 -10.39 2.68 -35.29
C TYR A 779 -11.66 1.97 -35.79
N ARG A 780 -11.72 1.76 -37.11
CA ARG A 780 -12.81 1.05 -37.79
C ARG A 780 -12.19 0.14 -38.84
N PHE A 781 -12.69 -1.08 -38.91
CA PHE A 781 -12.27 -2.09 -39.87
C PHE A 781 -13.50 -2.61 -40.61
N PHE A 782 -13.42 -2.65 -41.93
CA PHE A 782 -14.49 -3.08 -42.81
C PHE A 782 -13.96 -4.12 -43.78
N MET A 783 -14.79 -5.12 -44.03
CA MET A 783 -14.68 -5.95 -45.22
C MET A 783 -15.60 -5.38 -46.28
N VAL A 784 -15.06 -5.14 -47.47
CA VAL A 784 -15.81 -4.57 -48.59
C VAL A 784 -15.76 -5.53 -49.76
N ARG A 785 -16.89 -5.74 -50.42
CA ARG A 785 -16.97 -6.50 -51.66
C ARG A 785 -17.55 -5.62 -52.75
N ILE A 786 -16.80 -5.44 -53.83
CA ILE A 786 -17.28 -4.79 -55.04
C ILE A 786 -17.57 -5.83 -56.12
N SER A 787 -18.56 -5.57 -56.96
CA SER A 787 -18.93 -6.39 -58.11
C SER A 787 -19.39 -5.50 -59.26
N GLY A 788 -18.78 -5.65 -60.44
CA GLY A 788 -19.10 -4.88 -61.64
C GLY A 788 -18.03 -3.85 -62.03
N ASN A 789 -18.21 -3.20 -63.18
CA ASN A 789 -17.23 -2.29 -63.77
C ASN A 789 -17.22 -0.90 -63.09
N PRO A 790 -16.10 -0.15 -63.15
CA PRO A 790 -16.06 1.23 -62.72
C PRO A 790 -17.18 2.09 -63.31
N GLY A 791 -17.90 2.83 -62.46
CA GLY A 791 -19.07 3.63 -62.80
C GLY A 791 -20.42 2.90 -62.71
N SER A 792 -20.43 1.57 -62.63
CA SER A 792 -21.65 0.74 -62.52
C SER A 792 -21.38 -0.52 -61.69
N ARG A 793 -20.99 -0.34 -60.42
CA ARG A 793 -20.63 -1.44 -59.51
C ARG A 793 -21.49 -1.45 -58.25
N THR A 794 -21.83 -2.64 -57.78
CA THR A 794 -22.42 -2.84 -56.46
C THR A 794 -21.32 -2.95 -55.41
N ILE A 795 -21.45 -2.20 -54.32
CA ILE A 795 -20.50 -2.23 -53.21
C ILE A 795 -21.26 -2.67 -51.96
N THR A 796 -20.81 -3.76 -51.33
CA THR A 796 -21.36 -4.26 -50.07
C THR A 796 -20.31 -4.16 -48.99
N THR A 797 -20.71 -3.66 -47.83
CA THR A 797 -19.81 -3.41 -46.69
C THR A 797 -20.26 -4.22 -45.47
N ARG A 798 -19.28 -4.71 -44.71
CA ARG A 798 -19.51 -5.32 -43.39
C ARG A 798 -18.50 -4.75 -42.42
N ARG A 799 -18.99 -4.10 -41.36
CA ARG A 799 -18.15 -3.68 -40.24
C ARG A 799 -17.72 -4.91 -39.46
N VAL A 800 -16.43 -5.02 -39.16
CA VAL A 800 -15.90 -6.06 -38.27
C VAL A 800 -15.87 -5.47 -36.85
N PRO A 801 -16.66 -6.04 -35.90
CA PRO A 801 -16.57 -5.65 -34.50
C PRO A 801 -15.20 -6.05 -33.93
N ILE A 802 -14.57 -5.14 -33.19
CA ILE A 802 -13.34 -5.41 -32.46
C ILE A 802 -13.72 -5.52 -30.99
N ILE A 803 -13.43 -6.66 -30.38
CA ILE A 803 -13.75 -6.97 -28.97
C ILE A 803 -12.41 -7.04 -28.22
N ASP A 804 -11.80 -5.89 -28.00
CA ASP A 804 -10.50 -5.75 -27.33
C ASP A 804 -10.62 -5.16 -25.90
N GLU A 805 -11.84 -4.77 -25.50
CA GLU A 805 -12.18 -4.22 -24.18
C GLU A 805 -13.59 -4.64 -23.73
N ALA A 806 -13.90 -4.39 -22.45
CA ALA A 806 -15.22 -4.62 -21.86
C ALA A 806 -16.31 -3.86 -22.64
N GLN A 807 -17.30 -4.60 -23.15
CA GLN A 807 -18.38 -4.04 -23.95
C GLN A 807 -19.62 -3.81 -23.09
N THR A 808 -20.14 -2.57 -23.08
CA THR A 808 -21.43 -2.25 -22.48
C THR A 808 -22.50 -2.26 -23.57
N TRP A 809 -23.37 -3.27 -23.54
CA TRP A 809 -24.45 -3.41 -24.49
C TRP A 809 -25.70 -2.74 -23.91
N SER A 810 -26.18 -1.68 -24.56
CA SER A 810 -27.38 -0.95 -24.13
C SER A 810 -28.69 -1.66 -24.49
N ALA A 811 -28.63 -2.67 -25.36
CA ALA A 811 -29.77 -3.50 -25.77
C ALA A 811 -29.48 -4.99 -25.53
N HIS A 812 -30.53 -5.77 -25.29
CA HIS A 812 -30.43 -7.21 -25.08
C HIS A 812 -29.76 -7.89 -26.29
N GLN A 813 -28.67 -8.60 -26.03
CA GLN A 813 -28.06 -9.50 -26.99
C GLN A 813 -28.45 -10.94 -26.68
N THR A 814 -28.82 -11.68 -27.72
CA THR A 814 -29.12 -13.11 -27.61
C THR A 814 -27.95 -13.90 -28.16
N PHE A 815 -27.25 -14.64 -27.30
CA PHE A 815 -26.18 -15.55 -27.70
C PHE A 815 -26.78 -16.94 -27.94
N SER A 816 -26.50 -17.55 -29.09
CA SER A 816 -27.02 -18.87 -29.48
C SER A 816 -26.33 -20.05 -28.78
N GLY A 817 -25.27 -19.78 -28.00
CA GLY A 817 -24.60 -20.72 -27.11
C GLY A 817 -24.27 -20.04 -25.78
N GLY A 818 -24.20 -20.82 -24.70
CA GLY A 818 -23.86 -20.31 -23.36
C GLY A 818 -22.50 -19.61 -23.35
N LEU A 819 -22.41 -18.50 -22.61
CA LEU A 819 -21.17 -17.76 -22.41
C LEU A 819 -20.28 -18.52 -21.40
N GLY A 820 -19.02 -18.78 -21.76
CA GLY A 820 -18.02 -19.35 -20.85
C GLY A 820 -17.00 -18.29 -20.42
N GLY A 821 -16.89 -18.02 -19.10
CA GLY A 821 -15.95 -17.07 -18.50
C GLY A 821 -16.50 -16.38 -17.24
N GLU A 822 -15.63 -15.74 -16.43
CA GLU A 822 -16.04 -14.93 -15.28
C GLU A 822 -16.71 -13.60 -15.71
N LEU A 823 -17.87 -13.30 -15.14
CA LEU A 823 -18.57 -12.02 -15.32
C LEU A 823 -18.30 -11.13 -14.09
N SER A 824 -17.53 -10.06 -14.24
CA SER A 824 -17.29 -9.10 -13.16
C SER A 824 -18.35 -7.99 -13.15
N GLY A 825 -19.30 -8.08 -12.23
CA GLY A 825 -20.35 -7.10 -11.97
C GLY A 825 -21.57 -7.74 -11.30
N ASN A 826 -22.24 -7.02 -10.40
CA ASN A 826 -23.50 -7.50 -9.81
C ASN A 826 -24.53 -7.69 -10.93
N ALA A 827 -24.81 -8.94 -11.28
CA ALA A 827 -25.94 -9.26 -12.14
C ALA A 827 -27.21 -8.78 -11.42
N ALA A 828 -27.83 -7.72 -11.95
CA ALA A 828 -29.08 -7.17 -11.42
C ALA A 828 -30.24 -8.19 -11.41
N THR A 829 -30.01 -9.41 -11.89
CA THR A 829 -30.97 -10.53 -12.00
C THR A 829 -30.51 -11.81 -11.27
N ALA A 830 -29.47 -11.75 -10.42
CA ALA A 830 -29.04 -12.91 -9.64
C ALA A 830 -30.14 -13.31 -8.64
N THR A 831 -31.00 -14.23 -9.06
CA THR A 831 -32.07 -14.83 -8.24
C THR A 831 -31.56 -15.98 -7.37
N LYS A 832 -30.31 -16.40 -7.55
CA LYS A 832 -29.68 -17.51 -6.82
C LYS A 832 -28.18 -17.27 -6.57
N LEU A 833 -27.70 -17.50 -5.35
CA LEU A 833 -26.29 -17.59 -4.99
C LEU A 833 -25.71 -18.91 -5.50
N GLN A 834 -24.59 -18.87 -6.22
CA GLN A 834 -23.91 -20.06 -6.77
C GLN A 834 -23.54 -21.09 -5.70
N THR A 835 -23.21 -20.62 -4.49
CA THR A 835 -23.01 -21.47 -3.32
C THR A 835 -23.85 -20.91 -2.18
N ALA A 836 -24.87 -21.67 -1.77
CA ALA A 836 -25.74 -21.30 -0.67
C ALA A 836 -24.93 -21.03 0.61
N ARG A 837 -25.28 -19.98 1.34
CA ARG A 837 -24.66 -19.63 2.62
C ARG A 837 -25.57 -20.09 3.75
N THR A 838 -25.00 -20.52 4.86
CA THR A 838 -25.78 -20.85 6.06
C THR A 838 -26.00 -19.60 6.89
N ILE A 839 -27.25 -19.21 7.11
CA ILE A 839 -27.64 -18.15 8.05
C ILE A 839 -28.45 -18.82 9.16
N GLY A 840 -27.99 -18.71 10.41
CA GLY A 840 -28.63 -19.39 11.56
C GLY A 840 -28.71 -20.92 11.41
N GLY A 841 -27.79 -21.55 10.66
CA GLY A 841 -27.77 -22.98 10.38
C GLY A 841 -28.66 -23.42 9.19
N VAL A 842 -29.42 -22.52 8.57
CA VAL A 842 -30.28 -22.83 7.41
C VAL A 842 -29.60 -22.35 6.13
N SER A 843 -29.60 -23.23 5.11
CA SER A 843 -29.04 -22.93 3.79
C SER A 843 -29.90 -21.90 3.05
N PHE A 844 -29.28 -20.81 2.61
CA PHE A 844 -29.92 -19.72 1.88
C PHE A 844 -29.15 -19.40 0.61
N ASP A 845 -29.87 -19.43 -0.50
CA ASP A 845 -29.34 -19.11 -1.82
C ASP A 845 -30.08 -17.94 -2.48
N GLY A 846 -31.00 -17.27 -1.80
CA GLY A 846 -31.73 -16.11 -2.36
C GLY A 846 -32.90 -16.44 -3.29
N THR A 847 -33.16 -17.73 -3.59
CA THR A 847 -34.28 -18.11 -4.48
C THR A 847 -35.65 -18.04 -3.83
N ALA A 848 -35.71 -18.03 -2.50
CA ALA A 848 -36.92 -17.89 -1.70
C ALA A 848 -36.62 -17.13 -0.40
N ASN A 849 -37.66 -16.61 0.26
CA ASN A 849 -37.52 -16.01 1.59
C ASN A 849 -36.89 -17.01 2.57
N ILE A 850 -35.90 -16.58 3.34
CA ILE A 850 -35.25 -17.43 4.32
C ILE A 850 -36.18 -17.69 5.51
N ASN A 851 -36.31 -18.96 5.89
CA ASN A 851 -37.13 -19.37 7.02
C ASN A 851 -36.22 -19.87 8.15
N LEU A 852 -36.09 -19.07 9.20
CA LEU A 852 -35.25 -19.31 10.37
C LEU A 852 -36.12 -19.85 11.51
N PRO A 853 -35.92 -21.12 11.94
CA PRO A 853 -36.71 -21.73 13.01
C PRO A 853 -36.53 -20.94 14.32
N GLY A 854 -37.61 -20.42 14.90
CA GLY A 854 -37.57 -19.59 16.13
C GLY A 854 -37.58 -18.07 15.89
N VAL A 855 -37.52 -17.61 14.63
CA VAL A 855 -37.58 -16.18 14.27
C VAL A 855 -38.83 -15.87 13.43
N ASN A 856 -38.97 -16.50 12.26
CA ASN A 856 -40.11 -16.29 11.34
C ASN A 856 -40.86 -17.57 10.94
N ALA A 857 -40.42 -18.74 11.45
CA ALA A 857 -41.20 -19.97 11.52
C ALA A 857 -41.06 -20.64 12.89
N ALA A 858 -42.06 -21.43 13.30
CA ALA A 858 -42.05 -22.14 14.57
C ALA A 858 -40.85 -23.11 14.66
N GLY A 859 -40.00 -22.94 15.67
CA GLY A 859 -38.79 -23.74 15.89
C GLY A 859 -38.35 -23.68 17.35
N ASN A 860 -37.47 -24.60 17.76
CA ASN A 860 -37.10 -24.86 19.16
C ASN A 860 -35.91 -24.01 19.68
N GLN A 861 -35.62 -22.87 19.05
CA GLN A 861 -34.54 -21.98 19.48
C GLN A 861 -34.91 -21.23 20.78
N ASN A 862 -33.94 -21.09 21.68
CA ASN A 862 -34.12 -20.41 22.95
C ASN A 862 -33.82 -18.90 22.84
N THR A 863 -34.86 -18.07 22.70
CA THR A 863 -34.78 -16.59 22.66
C THR A 863 -35.27 -15.97 23.99
N THR A 864 -34.58 -16.23 25.10
CA THR A 864 -34.98 -15.86 26.48
C THR A 864 -35.06 -14.36 26.82
N GLY A 865 -35.29 -13.47 25.86
CA GLY A 865 -35.56 -12.04 26.09
C GLY A 865 -36.94 -11.65 25.57
N ASN A 866 -37.99 -11.94 26.31
CA ASN A 866 -39.39 -11.64 25.94
C ASN A 866 -39.74 -10.15 26.16
N ALA A 867 -39.00 -9.22 25.55
CA ALA A 867 -39.17 -7.78 25.82
C ALA A 867 -40.19 -7.08 24.90
N ALA A 868 -40.35 -7.53 23.66
CA ALA A 868 -41.08 -6.72 22.66
C ALA A 868 -42.59 -6.99 22.57
N THR A 869 -43.14 -8.06 23.18
CA THR A 869 -44.57 -8.41 23.05
C THR A 869 -45.26 -8.84 24.36
N ALA A 870 -44.59 -8.76 25.51
CA ALA A 870 -45.15 -9.17 26.79
C ALA A 870 -46.22 -8.16 27.29
N THR A 871 -47.46 -8.36 26.86
CA THR A 871 -48.64 -7.62 27.35
C THR A 871 -49.29 -8.27 28.57
N LYS A 872 -48.86 -9.49 28.95
CA LYS A 872 -49.34 -10.23 30.15
C LYS A 872 -48.24 -11.03 30.84
N LEU A 873 -48.26 -11.10 32.18
CA LEU A 873 -47.51 -12.07 32.98
C LEU A 873 -48.07 -13.49 32.73
N GLN A 874 -47.19 -14.45 32.40
CA GLN A 874 -47.56 -15.85 32.14
C GLN A 874 -48.19 -16.54 33.37
N THR A 875 -47.82 -16.10 34.57
CA THR A 875 -48.48 -16.47 35.82
C THR A 875 -48.88 -15.19 36.54
N ALA A 876 -50.19 -14.97 36.69
CA ALA A 876 -50.71 -13.81 37.40
C ALA A 876 -50.24 -13.83 38.86
N ARG A 877 -49.81 -12.70 39.37
CA ARG A 877 -49.40 -12.52 40.78
C ARG A 877 -50.55 -11.86 41.53
N THR A 878 -50.73 -12.18 42.81
CA THR A 878 -51.72 -11.49 43.66
C THR A 878 -51.08 -10.29 44.35
N ILE A 879 -51.67 -9.10 44.22
CA ILE A 879 -51.31 -7.89 44.98
C ILE A 879 -52.49 -7.59 45.90
N ASN A 880 -52.31 -7.67 47.22
CA ASN A 880 -53.40 -7.59 48.21
C ASN A 880 -54.61 -8.50 47.90
N GLY A 881 -54.34 -9.72 47.41
CA GLY A 881 -55.36 -10.71 47.08
C GLY A 881 -56.03 -10.53 45.71
N VAL A 882 -55.72 -9.45 44.97
CA VAL A 882 -56.23 -9.24 43.60
C VAL A 882 -55.24 -9.76 42.58
N SER A 883 -55.69 -10.65 41.69
CA SER A 883 -54.88 -11.23 40.61
C SER A 883 -54.52 -10.18 39.55
N PHE A 884 -53.23 -9.98 39.32
CA PHE A 884 -52.69 -9.03 38.36
C PHE A 884 -51.75 -9.72 37.38
N ASN A 885 -52.01 -9.49 36.09
CA ASN A 885 -51.19 -10.00 35.00
C ASN A 885 -50.74 -8.90 34.03
N GLY A 886 -50.94 -7.63 34.32
CA GLY A 886 -50.42 -6.52 33.49
C GLY A 886 -51.24 -6.14 32.26
N SER A 887 -52.33 -6.85 31.91
CA SER A 887 -53.16 -6.48 30.73
C SER A 887 -54.12 -5.31 30.93
N ALA A 888 -54.25 -4.81 32.15
CA ALA A 888 -55.08 -3.66 32.51
C ALA A 888 -54.55 -3.02 33.80
N ASN A 889 -54.93 -1.78 34.07
CA ASN A 889 -54.66 -1.12 35.35
C ASN A 889 -55.26 -1.92 36.52
N ILE A 890 -54.52 -2.05 37.61
CA ILE A 890 -54.99 -2.73 38.82
C ILE A 890 -55.81 -1.76 39.68
N SER A 891 -57.00 -2.19 40.11
CA SER A 891 -57.83 -1.45 41.07
C SER A 891 -57.83 -2.20 42.40
N ILE A 892 -57.31 -1.56 43.45
CA ILE A 892 -57.28 -2.10 44.81
C ILE A 892 -58.25 -1.26 45.66
N PRO A 893 -59.51 -1.68 45.84
CA PRO A 893 -60.44 -0.94 46.67
C PRO A 893 -60.00 -1.03 48.14
N THR A 894 -59.67 0.12 48.73
CA THR A 894 -59.05 0.20 50.07
C THR A 894 -60.03 -0.06 51.22
N ILE A 895 -61.35 0.07 50.98
CA ILE A 895 -62.42 -0.34 51.89
C ILE A 895 -63.57 -0.91 51.05
N THR A 896 -63.73 -2.24 51.04
CA THR A 896 -64.87 -2.93 50.39
C THR A 896 -65.73 -3.57 51.46
N SER A 897 -67.06 -3.56 51.27
CA SER A 897 -67.98 -4.24 52.18
C SER A 897 -67.59 -5.72 52.28
N ARG A 898 -67.46 -6.21 53.51
CA ARG A 898 -67.24 -7.64 53.80
C ARG A 898 -68.55 -8.42 53.92
N GLY A 899 -69.67 -7.81 53.50
CA GLY A 899 -71.01 -8.37 53.57
C GLY A 899 -71.71 -8.06 54.90
N ARG A 900 -72.84 -8.75 55.12
CA ARG A 900 -73.72 -8.52 56.27
C ARG A 900 -73.07 -8.99 57.59
N VAL A 901 -73.16 -8.18 58.64
CA VAL A 901 -72.62 -8.51 59.99
C VAL A 901 -73.67 -8.33 61.07
N THR A 902 -73.73 -9.23 62.06
CA THR A 902 -74.64 -9.08 63.21
C THR A 902 -74.00 -8.23 64.29
N ALA A 903 -74.78 -7.41 65.00
CA ALA A 903 -74.27 -6.56 66.06
C ALA A 903 -73.59 -7.38 67.15
N LEU A 904 -72.31 -7.08 67.42
CA LEU A 904 -71.59 -7.66 68.54
C LEU A 904 -72.22 -7.21 69.86
N THR A 905 -72.33 -8.12 70.83
CA THR A 905 -72.92 -7.88 72.15
C THR A 905 -72.01 -8.41 73.26
N GLY A 906 -72.19 -7.87 74.47
CA GLY A 906 -71.39 -8.26 75.65
C GLY A 906 -69.90 -7.99 75.44
N THR A 907 -69.08 -9.02 75.65
CA THR A 907 -67.61 -8.98 75.52
C THR A 907 -67.11 -9.55 74.18
N THR A 908 -68.00 -9.89 73.25
CA THR A 908 -67.64 -10.51 71.95
C THR A 908 -66.81 -9.56 71.08
N GLN A 909 -65.71 -10.06 70.51
CA GLN A 909 -64.77 -9.29 69.66
C GLN A 909 -64.99 -9.55 68.17
N GLY A 910 -64.59 -8.58 67.34
CA GLY A 910 -64.46 -8.76 65.91
C GLY A 910 -63.35 -9.76 65.54
N ALA A 911 -63.59 -10.61 64.54
CA ALA A 911 -62.71 -11.72 64.19
C ALA A 911 -61.40 -11.33 63.49
N ALA A 912 -61.28 -10.10 62.99
CA ALA A 912 -60.12 -9.67 62.21
C ALA A 912 -59.67 -8.25 62.61
N THR A 913 -58.36 -7.99 62.50
CA THR A 913 -57.74 -6.71 62.84
C THR A 913 -57.87 -5.67 61.71
N GLY A 914 -57.65 -4.40 62.02
CA GLY A 914 -57.66 -3.29 61.06
C GLY A 914 -59.02 -2.62 60.87
N LEU A 915 -59.15 -1.87 59.77
CA LEU A 915 -60.37 -1.16 59.38
C LEU A 915 -61.25 -2.05 58.49
N GLN A 916 -62.50 -2.27 58.89
CA GLN A 916 -63.40 -3.19 58.21
C GLN A 916 -64.76 -2.54 58.01
N MET A 917 -65.29 -2.66 56.79
CA MET A 917 -66.64 -2.21 56.49
C MET A 917 -67.57 -3.42 56.34
N TYR A 918 -68.72 -3.35 56.99
CA TYR A 918 -69.78 -4.34 56.90
C TYR A 918 -71.12 -3.66 56.63
N GLU A 919 -72.11 -4.47 56.26
CA GLU A 919 -73.49 -4.05 56.08
C GLU A 919 -74.35 -4.49 57.27
N ALA A 920 -75.16 -3.59 57.79
CA ALA A 920 -76.22 -3.91 58.75
C ALA A 920 -77.53 -4.08 57.99
N TYR A 921 -78.16 -5.25 58.14
CA TYR A 921 -79.46 -5.60 57.57
C TYR A 921 -80.23 -6.45 58.57
N ASN A 922 -81.16 -5.79 59.28
CA ASN A 922 -82.09 -6.36 60.25
C ASN A 922 -81.42 -7.29 61.28
N ASN A 923 -80.33 -6.83 61.87
CA ASN A 923 -79.36 -7.68 62.58
C ASN A 923 -78.85 -7.08 63.89
N GLY A 924 -79.70 -6.32 64.58
CA GLY A 924 -79.48 -5.88 65.97
C GLY A 924 -78.68 -4.59 66.15
N TYR A 925 -78.36 -3.87 65.08
CA TYR A 925 -77.81 -2.51 65.15
C TYR A 925 -78.91 -1.47 65.44
N PRO A 926 -78.58 -0.24 65.90
CA PRO A 926 -79.57 0.78 66.31
C PRO A 926 -80.61 1.18 65.25
N SER A 927 -80.34 0.92 63.97
CA SER A 927 -81.34 0.98 62.91
C SER A 927 -81.28 -0.29 62.05
N ASP A 928 -82.42 -0.64 61.45
CA ASP A 928 -82.58 -1.89 60.70
C ASP A 928 -81.65 -1.99 59.49
N TYR A 929 -81.21 -0.87 58.92
CA TYR A 929 -80.32 -0.83 57.75
C TYR A 929 -79.21 0.19 57.93
N GLY A 930 -78.02 -0.11 57.42
CA GLY A 930 -76.91 0.83 57.38
C GLY A 930 -75.56 0.18 57.09
N ASN A 931 -74.49 0.97 57.25
CA ASN A 931 -73.12 0.49 57.15
C ASN A 931 -72.42 0.57 58.52
N VAL A 932 -71.62 -0.44 58.82
CA VAL A 932 -70.82 -0.50 60.05
C VAL A 932 -69.35 -0.42 59.67
N LEU A 933 -68.63 0.52 60.26
CA LEU A 933 -67.19 0.59 60.21
C LEU A 933 -66.64 0.08 61.55
N HIS A 934 -66.01 -1.08 61.51
CA HIS A 934 -65.39 -1.72 62.67
C HIS A 934 -63.88 -1.48 62.64
N LEU A 935 -63.34 -1.02 63.78
CA LEU A 935 -61.92 -0.71 63.95
C LEU A 935 -61.34 -1.56 65.07
N LYS A 936 -60.36 -2.41 64.74
CA LYS A 936 -59.64 -3.25 65.70
C LYS A 936 -58.12 -3.04 65.59
N GLY A 937 -57.44 -2.87 66.72
CA GLY A 937 -55.97 -2.79 66.76
C GLY A 937 -55.28 -4.06 66.24
N ALA A 938 -54.07 -3.94 65.69
CA ALA A 938 -53.30 -5.09 65.24
C ALA A 938 -52.76 -5.94 66.39
N THR A 939 -52.45 -5.29 67.52
CA THR A 939 -51.90 -5.91 68.74
C THR A 939 -52.72 -5.59 70.00
N ALA A 940 -53.50 -4.51 69.98
CA ALA A 940 -54.43 -4.10 71.03
C ALA A 940 -55.81 -4.79 70.87
N VAL A 941 -56.43 -5.18 71.98
CA VAL A 941 -57.78 -5.77 72.07
C VAL A 941 -58.91 -4.73 72.11
N GLY A 942 -58.57 -3.43 72.13
CA GLY A 942 -59.52 -2.32 72.02
C GLY A 942 -60.16 -2.21 70.64
N GLU A 943 -61.49 -2.01 70.62
CA GLU A 943 -62.29 -1.96 69.39
C GLU A 943 -63.31 -0.83 69.43
N GLY A 944 -63.64 -0.30 68.27
CA GLY A 944 -64.67 0.72 68.08
C GLY A 944 -65.55 0.43 66.88
N GLU A 945 -66.82 0.83 66.97
CA GLU A 945 -67.74 0.77 65.85
C GLU A 945 -68.39 2.13 65.61
N LEU A 946 -68.38 2.54 64.34
CA LEU A 946 -69.18 3.63 63.81
C LEU A 946 -70.28 3.04 62.93
N PHE A 947 -71.52 3.28 63.30
CA PHE A 947 -72.68 2.82 62.56
C PHE A 947 -73.38 4.01 61.90
N ILE A 948 -73.49 3.97 60.58
CA ILE A 948 -74.20 4.98 59.80
C ILE A 948 -75.51 4.32 59.34
N GLY A 949 -76.59 4.66 60.05
CA GLY A 949 -77.93 4.17 59.74
C GLY A 949 -78.47 4.82 58.48
N TRP A 950 -79.18 4.06 57.66
CA TRP A 950 -79.90 4.59 56.52
C TRP A 950 -81.38 4.57 56.83
N SER A 951 -82.06 5.69 56.56
CA SER A 951 -83.51 5.69 56.54
C SER A 951 -83.98 5.00 55.25
N GLY A 952 -85.03 4.20 55.32
CA GLY A 952 -85.63 3.57 54.13
C GLY A 952 -86.25 4.55 53.12
N THR A 953 -86.15 5.86 53.39
CA THR A 953 -86.72 6.94 52.58
C THR A 953 -85.60 7.87 52.10
N SER A 954 -85.36 7.95 50.79
CA SER A 954 -84.33 8.82 50.21
C SER A 954 -84.46 10.27 50.69
N GLY A 955 -83.39 10.80 51.29
CA GLY A 955 -83.29 12.19 51.76
C GLY A 955 -83.69 12.44 53.22
N ALA A 956 -84.17 11.43 53.96
CA ALA A 956 -84.44 11.58 55.39
C ALA A 956 -83.15 11.47 56.24
N HIS A 957 -83.19 12.00 57.47
CA HIS A 957 -82.05 12.04 58.39
C HIS A 957 -81.45 10.63 58.57
N ALA A 958 -80.13 10.51 58.36
CA ALA A 958 -79.36 9.29 58.53
C ALA A 958 -78.66 9.35 59.89
N PRO A 959 -79.12 8.61 60.91
CA PRO A 959 -78.54 8.71 62.23
C PRO A 959 -77.17 8.03 62.27
N VAL A 960 -76.19 8.72 62.84
CA VAL A 960 -74.85 8.18 63.07
C VAL A 960 -74.72 7.80 64.54
N HIS A 961 -74.35 6.56 64.82
CA HIS A 961 -74.14 6.05 66.16
C HIS A 961 -72.69 5.60 66.33
N VAL A 962 -72.16 5.79 67.53
CA VAL A 962 -70.81 5.32 67.90
C VAL A 962 -70.87 4.50 69.18
N ARG A 963 -70.02 3.49 69.26
CA ARG A 963 -69.74 2.76 70.48
C ARG A 963 -68.29 2.28 70.51
N SER A 964 -67.79 1.98 71.69
CA SER A 964 -66.45 1.43 71.85
C SER A 964 -66.37 0.47 73.03
N ARG A 965 -65.27 -0.28 73.08
CA ARG A 965 -64.85 -1.05 74.24
C ARG A 965 -63.39 -0.72 74.56
N ARG A 966 -63.03 -0.78 75.85
CA ARG A 966 -61.67 -0.56 76.32
C ARG A 966 -60.73 -1.68 75.85
N ASP A 967 -59.43 -1.40 75.80
CA ASP A 967 -58.34 -2.32 75.48
C ASP A 967 -58.08 -3.37 76.59
N THR A 968 -59.13 -4.09 77.01
CA THR A 968 -59.04 -5.29 77.84
C THR A 968 -59.98 -6.38 77.29
N ASP A 969 -59.61 -7.65 77.47
CA ASP A 969 -60.38 -8.81 76.99
C ASP A 969 -61.75 -8.96 77.69
N THR A 970 -61.87 -8.48 78.92
CA THR A 970 -63.11 -8.50 79.72
C THR A 970 -64.05 -7.29 79.53
N ALA A 971 -63.66 -6.27 78.77
CA ALA A 971 -64.49 -5.06 78.61
C ALA A 971 -65.71 -5.30 77.72
N SER A 972 -66.90 -4.97 78.24
CA SER A 972 -68.14 -4.95 77.46
C SER A 972 -68.19 -3.76 76.49
N TRP A 973 -68.92 -3.93 75.39
CA TRP A 973 -69.29 -2.80 74.52
C TRP A 973 -70.08 -1.74 75.29
N SER A 974 -69.76 -0.46 75.08
CA SER A 974 -70.62 0.64 75.52
C SER A 974 -71.99 0.55 74.84
N GLU A 975 -73.00 1.15 75.47
CA GLU A 975 -74.25 1.42 74.77
C GLU A 975 -74.01 2.32 73.55
N TRP A 976 -74.91 2.23 72.58
CA TRP A 976 -74.86 3.07 71.38
C TRP A 976 -75.22 4.51 71.72
N ALA A 977 -74.36 5.44 71.36
CA ALA A 977 -74.62 6.87 71.47
C ALA A 977 -74.87 7.47 70.08
N GLN A 978 -76.00 8.14 69.89
CA GLN A 978 -76.27 8.89 68.66
C GLN A 978 -75.51 10.22 68.66
N VAL A 979 -74.90 10.56 67.53
CA VAL A 979 -74.22 11.83 67.31
C VAL A 979 -75.21 12.84 66.72
N TYR A 980 -75.46 13.94 67.44
CA TYR A 980 -76.33 15.03 66.99
C TYR A 980 -75.51 16.20 66.41
N THR A 981 -76.11 16.91 65.47
CA THR A 981 -75.59 18.10 64.80
C THR A 981 -76.47 19.31 65.12
N SER A 982 -75.98 20.53 64.86
CA SER A 982 -76.77 21.77 65.03
C SER A 982 -78.04 21.84 64.16
N LYS A 983 -78.20 20.93 63.19
CA LYS A 983 -79.39 20.80 62.33
C LYS A 983 -80.47 19.89 62.93
N ASP A 984 -80.16 19.16 64.01
CA ASP A 984 -81.10 18.24 64.66
C ASP A 984 -81.97 18.99 65.68
N SER A 985 -83.28 18.74 65.68
CA SER A 985 -84.24 19.39 66.60
C SER A 985 -84.27 18.70 67.96
N ILE A 986 -83.92 19.44 69.03
CA ILE A 986 -83.88 18.97 70.41
C ILE A 986 -84.98 19.69 71.22
N PRO A 987 -86.03 18.98 71.68
CA PRO A 987 -87.14 19.61 72.41
C PRO A 987 -86.69 20.33 73.69
N GLY A 988 -87.03 21.61 73.83
CA GLY A 988 -86.68 22.44 75.00
C GLY A 988 -85.38 23.24 74.87
N VAL A 989 -84.64 23.10 73.76
CA VAL A 989 -83.42 23.91 73.49
C VAL A 989 -83.57 24.75 72.23
N ASN A 990 -83.95 24.15 71.10
CA ASN A 990 -84.04 24.85 69.80
C ASN A 990 -85.37 24.61 69.04
N ALA A 991 -86.38 24.05 69.73
CA ALA A 991 -87.76 23.98 69.26
C ALA A 991 -88.75 24.09 70.45
N THR A 992 -89.86 24.81 70.24
CA THR A 992 -90.85 25.21 71.26
C THR A 992 -91.55 24.01 71.93
N GLY A 993 -91.48 23.92 73.26
CA GLY A 993 -92.22 22.98 74.12
C GLY A 993 -92.90 23.70 75.30
N ASN A 994 -93.98 23.14 75.85
CA ASN A 994 -95.05 23.84 76.61
C ASN A 994 -94.75 24.28 78.07
N GLN A 995 -93.59 24.84 78.40
CA GLN A 995 -93.26 25.22 79.78
C GLN A 995 -93.64 26.69 80.11
N ASN A 996 -94.14 26.93 81.34
CA ASN A 996 -94.84 28.13 81.82
C ASN A 996 -93.91 29.21 82.44
N THR A 997 -93.99 30.50 82.02
CA THR A 997 -93.20 31.63 82.58
C THR A 997 -94.04 32.91 82.83
N THR A 998 -94.69 33.02 83.99
CA THR A 998 -95.57 34.16 84.37
C THR A 998 -94.82 35.38 84.95
N GLY A 999 -94.87 36.55 84.30
CA GLY A 999 -94.57 37.88 84.90
C GLY A 999 -94.23 39.00 83.91
N ASN A 1000 -95.12 40.01 83.75
CA ASN A 1000 -95.13 41.07 82.70
C ASN A 1000 -94.54 42.43 83.18
N ALA A 1001 -93.84 43.16 82.31
CA ALA A 1001 -93.31 44.54 82.54
C ALA A 1001 -93.79 45.60 81.52
N ALA A 1002 -94.64 45.26 80.55
CA ALA A 1002 -94.83 46.09 79.36
C ALA A 1002 -95.92 47.18 79.45
N SER A 1003 -96.39 47.61 80.62
CA SER A 1003 -97.55 48.54 80.70
C SER A 1003 -97.59 49.61 81.81
N ALA A 1004 -96.47 50.11 82.35
CA ALA A 1004 -96.49 51.17 83.38
C ALA A 1004 -96.13 52.57 82.83
N THR A 1005 -97.04 53.55 82.94
CA THR A 1005 -96.90 54.93 82.42
C THR A 1005 -96.75 56.05 83.47
N LYS A 1006 -96.69 55.74 84.78
CA LYS A 1006 -96.30 56.69 85.86
C LYS A 1006 -95.79 55.93 87.09
N LEU A 1007 -94.83 56.52 87.84
CA LEU A 1007 -94.38 55.98 89.13
C LEU A 1007 -95.42 56.25 90.24
N GLN A 1008 -95.83 55.20 90.94
CA GLN A 1008 -96.81 55.26 92.04
C GLN A 1008 -96.32 56.11 93.25
N THR A 1009 -95.01 56.33 93.38
CA THR A 1009 -94.42 57.28 94.35
C THR A 1009 -93.31 58.07 93.66
N ALA A 1010 -93.39 59.41 93.68
CA ALA A 1010 -92.36 60.28 93.11
C ALA A 1010 -91.04 60.15 93.87
N ARG A 1011 -89.92 60.12 93.15
CA ARG A 1011 -88.56 60.04 93.71
C ARG A 1011 -87.87 61.40 93.52
N THR A 1012 -87.02 61.82 94.45
CA THR A 1012 -86.18 63.00 94.27
C THR A 1012 -84.86 62.64 93.58
N ILE A 1013 -84.46 63.42 92.57
CA ILE A 1013 -83.17 63.30 91.88
C ILE A 1013 -82.50 64.67 91.96
N GLY A 1014 -81.28 64.75 92.51
CA GLY A 1014 -80.57 66.01 92.72
C GLY A 1014 -81.30 67.03 93.61
N GLY A 1015 -82.20 66.56 94.50
CA GLY A 1015 -83.04 67.39 95.37
C GLY A 1015 -84.38 67.81 94.77
N VAL A 1016 -84.68 67.47 93.51
CA VAL A 1016 -85.92 67.85 92.81
C VAL A 1016 -86.82 66.62 92.61
N SER A 1017 -88.13 66.74 92.85
CA SER A 1017 -89.09 65.61 92.77
C SER A 1017 -89.44 65.24 91.32
N PHE A 1018 -89.44 63.93 91.01
CA PHE A 1018 -89.68 63.35 89.68
C PHE A 1018 -90.56 62.09 89.74
N ASN A 1019 -91.57 62.01 88.87
CA ASN A 1019 -92.52 60.89 88.80
C ASN A 1019 -92.72 60.33 87.39
N GLY A 1020 -91.85 60.70 86.44
CA GLY A 1020 -91.84 60.15 85.09
C GLY A 1020 -92.83 60.76 84.10
N THR A 1021 -93.65 61.75 84.49
CA THR A 1021 -94.64 62.34 83.56
C THR A 1021 -94.13 63.57 82.79
N ALA A 1022 -92.94 64.09 83.08
CA ALA A 1022 -92.28 65.19 82.35
C ALA A 1022 -90.74 65.17 82.56
N ASN A 1023 -89.98 65.87 81.72
CA ASN A 1023 -88.51 66.01 81.84
C ASN A 1023 -88.09 66.77 83.12
N ILE A 1024 -86.92 66.43 83.68
CA ILE A 1024 -86.40 66.98 84.94
C ILE A 1024 -85.33 68.08 84.72
N ASN A 1025 -85.33 69.13 85.54
CA ASN A 1025 -84.39 70.25 85.49
C ASN A 1025 -83.52 70.32 86.77
N LEU A 1026 -82.19 70.36 86.62
CA LEU A 1026 -81.20 70.22 87.70
C LEU A 1026 -80.17 71.39 87.68
N PRO A 1027 -80.00 72.15 88.79
CA PRO A 1027 -79.02 73.26 88.86
C PRO A 1027 -77.57 72.77 88.76
N GLY A 1028 -76.76 73.40 87.90
CA GLY A 1028 -75.36 73.04 87.61
C GLY A 1028 -75.18 72.07 86.44
N VAL A 1029 -76.27 71.57 85.83
CA VAL A 1029 -76.23 70.66 84.67
C VAL A 1029 -76.95 71.26 83.46
N ASN A 1030 -78.25 71.55 83.57
CA ASN A 1030 -79.03 72.12 82.47
C ASN A 1030 -79.68 73.49 82.80
N ILE A 1031 -79.44 74.01 84.00
CA ILE A 1031 -79.70 75.40 84.39
C ILE A 1031 -78.53 75.87 85.28
N ALA A 1032 -78.14 77.14 85.22
CA ALA A 1032 -76.93 77.65 85.89
C ALA A 1032 -76.98 77.47 87.43
N GLY A 1033 -75.90 76.91 88.03
CA GLY A 1033 -75.76 76.64 89.46
C GLY A 1033 -74.30 76.42 89.89
N ASN A 1034 -73.98 76.65 91.17
CA ASN A 1034 -72.64 76.95 91.72
C ASN A 1034 -71.67 75.77 92.00
N GLN A 1035 -71.71 74.70 91.21
CA GLN A 1035 -70.87 73.49 91.44
C GLN A 1035 -69.50 73.56 90.72
N ASN A 1036 -68.45 73.03 91.34
CA ASN A 1036 -67.02 73.17 90.98
C ASN A 1036 -66.49 71.95 90.17
N THR A 1037 -65.95 72.15 88.95
CA THR A 1037 -65.43 71.09 88.05
C THR A 1037 -64.04 71.41 87.45
N THR A 1038 -62.95 71.28 88.22
CA THR A 1038 -61.58 71.65 87.77
C THR A 1038 -60.78 70.52 87.12
N GLY A 1039 -60.39 70.70 85.84
CA GLY A 1039 -59.24 70.04 85.19
C GLY A 1039 -59.39 69.75 83.68
N ASN A 1040 -59.04 70.69 82.79
CA ASN A 1040 -59.25 70.63 81.33
C ASN A 1040 -57.91 70.62 80.55
N ALA A 1041 -57.72 69.64 79.65
CA ALA A 1041 -56.52 69.38 78.85
C ALA A 1041 -56.40 70.24 77.56
N ALA A 1042 -57.36 71.12 77.30
CA ALA A 1042 -57.48 71.77 75.99
C ALA A 1042 -56.73 73.12 75.83
N THR A 1043 -55.90 73.59 76.77
CA THR A 1043 -55.22 74.92 76.66
C THR A 1043 -53.74 74.99 77.09
N ALA A 1044 -53.01 73.88 77.24
CA ALA A 1044 -51.61 73.92 77.67
C ALA A 1044 -50.62 74.29 76.54
N THR A 1045 -50.04 75.49 76.58
CA THR A 1045 -49.07 76.01 75.59
C THR A 1045 -47.62 76.08 76.08
N LYS A 1046 -47.32 75.66 77.32
CA LYS A 1046 -45.95 75.51 77.86
C LYS A 1046 -45.85 74.32 78.83
N LEU A 1047 -44.66 73.74 78.98
CA LEU A 1047 -44.37 72.74 80.01
C LEU A 1047 -44.20 73.42 81.38
N GLN A 1048 -44.90 72.92 82.41
CA GLN A 1048 -44.87 73.48 83.77
C GLN A 1048 -43.47 73.43 84.42
N THR A 1049 -42.56 72.60 83.91
CA THR A 1049 -41.13 72.62 84.29
C THR A 1049 -40.27 72.40 83.04
N ALA A 1050 -39.45 73.39 82.69
CA ALA A 1050 -38.57 73.34 81.51
C ALA A 1050 -37.55 72.18 81.62
N ARG A 1051 -37.32 71.46 80.51
CA ARG A 1051 -36.33 70.37 80.41
C ARG A 1051 -35.07 70.88 79.71
N LYS A 1052 -33.89 70.36 80.08
CA LYS A 1052 -32.62 70.75 79.42
C LYS A 1052 -32.30 69.79 78.28
N ILE A 1053 -31.98 70.32 77.09
CA ILE A 1053 -31.44 69.58 75.94
C ILE A 1053 -30.03 70.10 75.66
N ALA A 1054 -29.02 69.24 75.71
CA ALA A 1054 -27.61 69.64 75.49
C ALA A 1054 -27.16 70.81 76.40
N GLY A 1055 -27.67 70.82 77.64
CA GLY A 1055 -27.43 71.83 78.66
C GLY A 1055 -28.31 73.09 78.59
N VAL A 1056 -29.08 73.29 77.52
CA VAL A 1056 -29.93 74.47 77.27
C VAL A 1056 -31.39 74.17 77.65
N ALA A 1057 -32.03 75.03 78.43
CA ALA A 1057 -33.42 74.82 78.90
C ALA A 1057 -34.46 75.10 77.79
N PHE A 1058 -35.47 74.23 77.69
CA PHE A 1058 -36.55 74.28 76.71
C PHE A 1058 -37.90 73.91 77.38
N ASP A 1059 -38.91 74.75 77.19
CA ASP A 1059 -40.26 74.60 77.77
C ASP A 1059 -41.38 74.49 76.72
N GLY A 1060 -41.01 74.34 75.45
CA GLY A 1060 -41.93 74.21 74.32
C GLY A 1060 -42.54 75.52 73.83
N SER A 1061 -42.15 76.68 74.39
CA SER A 1061 -42.75 77.97 74.04
C SER A 1061 -42.07 78.74 72.90
N ALA A 1062 -40.92 78.28 72.41
CA ALA A 1062 -40.19 78.78 71.23
C ALA A 1062 -39.17 77.72 70.74
N ASP A 1063 -38.64 77.85 69.52
CA ASP A 1063 -37.58 76.96 68.97
C ASP A 1063 -36.26 77.05 69.77
N ILE A 1064 -35.49 75.95 69.81
CA ILE A 1064 -34.23 75.85 70.56
C ILE A 1064 -33.00 76.00 69.66
N THR A 1065 -32.01 76.82 70.08
CA THR A 1065 -30.72 77.01 69.38
C THR A 1065 -29.59 76.33 70.14
N LEU A 1066 -28.84 75.43 69.49
CA LEU A 1066 -27.69 74.72 70.05
C LEU A 1066 -26.40 75.09 69.30
N THR A 1067 -25.32 75.37 70.02
CA THR A 1067 -23.98 75.65 69.45
C THR A 1067 -23.11 74.38 69.43
N ALA A 1068 -22.00 74.39 68.68
CA ALA A 1068 -21.08 73.24 68.60
C ALA A 1068 -20.60 72.77 69.99
N THR A 1069 -20.41 73.69 70.93
CA THR A 1069 -20.08 73.40 72.33
C THR A 1069 -21.20 72.70 73.09
N ASN A 1070 -22.48 72.99 72.80
CA ASN A 1070 -23.62 72.34 73.47
C ASN A 1070 -23.70 70.84 73.16
N VAL A 1071 -23.14 70.41 72.03
CA VAL A 1071 -23.20 69.03 71.53
C VAL A 1071 -21.84 68.34 71.48
N ASN A 1072 -20.81 68.91 72.12
CA ASN A 1072 -19.43 68.40 72.09
C ASN A 1072 -18.86 68.21 70.66
N ALA A 1073 -19.21 69.11 69.72
CA ALA A 1073 -18.66 69.15 68.37
C ALA A 1073 -17.55 70.19 68.25
N TYR A 1074 -16.49 69.88 67.49
CA TYR A 1074 -15.39 70.81 67.23
C TYR A 1074 -15.82 71.96 66.30
N THR A 1075 -15.39 73.17 66.62
CA THR A 1075 -15.57 74.33 65.76
C THR A 1075 -14.68 74.25 64.52
N LYS A 1076 -15.07 74.94 63.44
CA LYS A 1076 -14.31 74.96 62.17
C LYS A 1076 -12.82 75.34 62.38
N THR A 1077 -12.54 76.20 63.35
CA THR A 1077 -11.18 76.63 63.71
C THR A 1077 -10.40 75.53 64.44
N GLU A 1078 -11.04 74.77 65.33
CA GLU A 1078 -10.42 73.63 66.03
C GLU A 1078 -10.12 72.48 65.06
N VAL A 1079 -11.03 72.20 64.12
CA VAL A 1079 -10.80 71.22 63.04
C VAL A 1079 -9.62 71.65 62.16
N THR A 1080 -9.50 72.95 61.86
CA THR A 1080 -8.40 73.48 61.03
C THR A 1080 -7.04 73.36 61.75
N ASN A 1081 -7.00 73.52 63.08
CA ASN A 1081 -5.77 73.36 63.89
C ASN A 1081 -5.41 71.89 64.16
N LEU A 1082 -6.39 70.99 64.31
CA LEU A 1082 -6.18 69.53 64.33
C LEU A 1082 -5.64 69.01 62.99
N LEU A 1083 -6.17 69.52 61.87
CA LEU A 1083 -5.72 69.14 60.52
C LEU A 1083 -4.30 69.65 60.22
N SER A 1084 -3.90 70.79 60.78
CA SER A 1084 -2.55 71.36 60.61
C SER A 1084 -1.48 70.65 61.45
N SER A 1085 -1.85 69.93 62.51
CA SER A 1085 -0.94 69.11 63.34
C SER A 1085 -0.80 67.67 62.85
N TYR A 1086 -1.74 67.16 62.04
CA TYR A 1086 -1.69 65.82 61.43
C TYR A 1086 -0.79 65.71 60.18
N VAL A 1087 -0.29 66.83 59.61
CA VAL A 1087 0.55 66.83 58.39
C VAL A 1087 2.06 66.62 58.67
N LYS A 1088 2.45 66.43 59.94
CA LYS A 1088 3.84 66.07 60.32
C LYS A 1088 3.90 64.74 61.09
N SER A 1089 3.39 63.64 60.55
CA SER A 1089 3.94 62.33 60.89
C SER A 1089 3.60 61.29 59.83
N THR A 1090 4.61 60.48 59.56
CA THR A 1090 4.78 59.49 58.51
C THR A 1090 4.05 58.18 58.81
N ALA A 1091 2.73 58.16 58.63
CA ALA A 1091 1.97 56.92 58.52
C ALA A 1091 0.64 57.15 57.78
N LEU A 1092 0.52 56.48 56.63
CA LEU A 1092 -0.66 56.24 55.78
C LEU A 1092 -1.02 57.35 54.75
N PRO A 1093 -0.78 57.11 53.44
CA PRO A 1093 -0.80 58.14 52.41
C PRO A 1093 -2.17 58.33 51.75
N SER A 1094 -2.42 59.60 51.43
CA SER A 1094 -3.47 60.17 50.61
C SER A 1094 -3.83 59.39 49.34
N MET A 1095 -5.12 59.39 48.98
CA MET A 1095 -5.53 59.46 47.57
C MET A 1095 -6.15 60.82 47.27
N THR A 1096 -5.33 61.85 47.43
CA THR A 1096 -5.37 63.02 46.55
C THR A 1096 -4.59 62.63 45.30
N VAL A 1097 -5.13 62.96 44.13
CA VAL A 1097 -4.40 62.98 42.86
C VAL A 1097 -3.15 63.84 43.04
N ARG A 1098 -2.04 63.19 43.38
CA ARG A 1098 -0.69 63.68 43.13
C ARG A 1098 -0.28 63.11 41.79
N THR A 1099 -0.35 63.95 40.77
CA THR A 1099 0.64 63.93 39.70
C THR A 1099 2.00 64.07 40.38
N SER A 1100 2.73 62.97 40.59
CA SER A 1100 4.18 63.07 40.72
C SER A 1100 4.67 63.59 39.37
N SER A 1101 5.03 64.87 39.32
CA SER A 1101 5.97 65.36 38.32
C SER A 1101 7.25 64.54 38.50
N VAL A 1102 7.36 63.41 37.79
CA VAL A 1102 8.67 62.97 37.33
C VAL A 1102 8.96 63.93 36.18
N SER A 1103 9.70 64.98 36.51
CA SER A 1103 10.48 65.73 35.53
C SER A 1103 11.32 64.73 34.76
N GLY A 1104 10.84 64.32 33.60
CA GLY A 1104 11.42 63.25 32.81
C GLY A 1104 10.44 62.68 31.79
N GLY A 1105 10.11 63.48 30.76
CA GLY A 1105 9.52 63.00 29.51
C GLY A 1105 7.99 63.02 29.49
N ASP A 1106 7.45 63.99 28.77
CA ASP A 1106 6.02 64.22 28.53
C ASP A 1106 5.23 62.92 28.27
N MET A 1107 4.24 62.67 29.13
CA MET A 1107 3.09 61.86 28.76
C MET A 1107 2.51 62.48 27.48
N GLY A 1108 2.73 61.88 26.32
CA GLY A 1108 2.22 62.38 25.04
C GLY A 1108 0.69 62.51 24.96
N MET A 1109 -0.05 62.26 26.05
CA MET A 1109 -1.49 62.45 26.16
C MET A 1109 -1.84 63.04 27.53
N SER A 1110 -2.50 64.19 27.55
CA SER A 1110 -3.12 64.75 28.76
C SER A 1110 -4.22 63.83 29.29
N LEU A 1111 -4.61 63.96 30.56
CA LEU A 1111 -5.76 63.25 31.14
C LEU A 1111 -7.04 63.45 30.29
N SER A 1112 -7.22 64.65 29.74
CA SER A 1112 -8.32 64.97 28.83
C SER A 1112 -8.22 64.24 27.48
N ALA A 1113 -7.01 64.10 26.93
CA ALA A 1113 -6.76 63.34 25.70
C ALA A 1113 -6.94 61.83 25.93
N PHE A 1114 -6.55 61.31 27.10
CA PHE A 1114 -6.77 59.93 27.50
C PHE A 1114 -8.27 59.59 27.64
N ILE A 1115 -9.03 60.44 28.36
CA ILE A 1115 -10.48 60.27 28.48
C ILE A 1115 -11.16 60.36 27.12
N SER A 1116 -10.71 61.25 26.24
CA SER A 1116 -11.23 61.36 24.87
C SER A 1116 -10.90 60.13 24.03
N HIS A 1117 -9.70 59.57 24.17
CA HIS A 1117 -9.28 58.35 23.47
C HIS A 1117 -10.07 57.11 23.92
N LEU A 1118 -10.37 56.98 25.22
CA LEU A 1118 -11.25 55.92 25.73
C LEU A 1118 -12.67 56.05 25.17
N ARG A 1119 -13.24 57.27 25.14
CA ARG A 1119 -14.57 57.50 24.57
C ARG A 1119 -14.62 57.22 23.07
N SER A 1120 -13.59 57.61 22.30
CA SER A 1120 -13.53 57.34 20.86
C SER A 1120 -13.39 55.86 20.53
N ASN A 1121 -12.90 55.05 21.47
CA ASN A 1121 -12.88 53.58 21.41
C ASN A 1121 -14.08 52.93 22.11
N GLY A 1122 -15.19 53.67 22.27
CA GLY A 1122 -16.49 53.17 22.74
C GLY A 1122 -16.68 53.07 24.25
N ALA A 1123 -15.67 53.37 25.07
CA ALA A 1123 -15.81 53.34 26.53
C ALA A 1123 -16.80 54.40 27.04
N PHE A 1124 -17.57 54.06 28.09
CA PHE A 1124 -18.59 54.91 28.73
C PHE A 1124 -19.86 55.20 27.91
N SER A 1125 -19.99 54.65 26.70
CA SER A 1125 -21.20 54.80 25.86
C SER A 1125 -22.32 53.78 26.17
N LYS A 1126 -21.98 52.72 26.93
CA LYS A 1126 -22.87 51.67 27.47
C LYS A 1126 -22.46 51.37 28.91
N SER A 1127 -23.33 50.73 29.71
CA SER A 1127 -23.02 50.34 31.11
C SER A 1127 -21.90 49.30 31.25
N TYR A 1128 -21.40 48.78 30.13
CA TYR A 1128 -20.29 47.84 30.05
C TYR A 1128 -19.33 48.25 28.91
N TRP A 1129 -18.07 47.80 28.99
CA TRP A 1129 -17.02 48.01 27.98
C TRP A 1129 -16.60 46.69 27.35
N ILE A 1130 -16.42 46.69 26.02
CA ILE A 1130 -15.89 45.55 25.26
C ILE A 1130 -14.57 46.01 24.62
N GLY A 1131 -13.46 45.38 24.97
CA GLY A 1131 -12.17 45.66 24.33
C GLY A 1131 -12.13 45.07 22.92
N PHE A 1132 -12.06 45.93 21.90
CA PHE A 1132 -11.99 45.52 20.48
C PHE A 1132 -10.52 45.22 20.11
N GLY A 1133 -10.21 43.97 19.76
CA GLY A 1133 -8.89 43.56 19.27
C GLY A 1133 -8.89 43.47 17.74
N ASP A 1134 -8.22 44.40 17.05
CA ASP A 1134 -8.17 44.47 15.59
C ASP A 1134 -7.02 43.63 14.99
N ALA A 1135 -6.96 42.35 15.38
CA ALA A 1135 -6.25 41.37 14.59
C ALA A 1135 -7.30 40.68 13.72
N MET A 1136 -7.30 40.99 12.43
CA MET A 1136 -8.03 40.28 11.35
C MET A 1136 -9.39 40.87 10.92
N GLY A 1137 -9.48 42.17 10.64
CA GLY A 1137 -10.31 42.67 9.53
C GLY A 1137 -11.83 42.47 9.60
N PHE A 1138 -12.43 42.49 10.79
CA PHE A 1138 -13.89 42.40 10.97
C PHE A 1138 -14.48 43.78 11.32
N ASN A 1139 -15.57 44.17 10.63
CA ASN A 1139 -16.23 45.47 10.82
C ASN A 1139 -16.78 45.67 12.25
N ALA A 1140 -16.68 46.92 12.73
CA ALA A 1140 -17.26 47.38 14.00
C ALA A 1140 -18.77 47.09 14.06
N GLY A 1141 -19.22 46.25 15.00
CA GLY A 1141 -20.64 46.01 15.24
C GLY A 1141 -21.07 44.59 15.64
N SER A 1142 -20.16 43.62 15.73
CA SER A 1142 -20.49 42.26 16.20
C SER A 1142 -19.85 41.95 17.56
N ILE A 1143 -20.66 41.53 18.54
CA ILE A 1143 -20.20 41.04 19.86
C ILE A 1143 -19.65 39.62 19.65
N ASN A 1144 -18.34 39.45 19.72
CA ASN A 1144 -17.71 38.13 19.50
C ASN A 1144 -17.09 37.59 20.79
N ASN A 1145 -17.53 36.40 21.22
CA ASN A 1145 -17.23 35.78 22.52
C ASN A 1145 -15.87 35.03 22.56
N ILE A 1146 -14.97 35.35 21.61
CA ILE A 1146 -13.74 34.60 21.32
C ILE A 1146 -12.60 34.85 22.33
N THR A 1147 -12.66 35.91 23.15
CA THR A 1147 -11.66 36.10 24.22
C THR A 1147 -12.07 35.50 25.57
N GLY A 1148 -13.26 34.89 25.69
CA GLY A 1148 -13.72 34.27 26.95
C GLY A 1148 -14.11 35.25 28.05
N PHE A 1149 -14.14 36.56 27.78
CA PHE A 1149 -14.63 37.58 28.71
C PHE A 1149 -15.63 38.45 27.95
N GLY A 1150 -16.93 38.28 28.22
CA GLY A 1150 -17.99 39.12 27.66
C GLY A 1150 -17.89 40.59 28.11
N ALA A 1151 -18.96 41.35 27.92
CA ALA A 1151 -19.11 42.74 28.40
C ALA A 1151 -18.50 42.99 29.81
N VAL A 1152 -17.53 43.90 29.96
CA VAL A 1152 -16.89 44.23 31.25
C VAL A 1152 -17.61 45.40 31.90
N GLU A 1153 -18.23 45.20 33.05
CA GLU A 1153 -18.95 46.25 33.77
C GLU A 1153 -17.95 47.21 34.45
N LEU A 1154 -18.02 48.50 34.12
CA LEU A 1154 -17.05 49.49 34.62
C LEU A 1154 -17.44 50.08 35.98
N ALA A 1155 -18.67 49.83 36.46
CA ALA A 1155 -19.12 50.30 37.76
C ALA A 1155 -18.28 49.65 38.86
N GLU A 1156 -17.73 50.49 39.76
CA GLU A 1156 -16.87 50.09 40.89
C GLU A 1156 -15.55 49.38 40.50
N SER A 1157 -15.16 49.41 39.23
CA SER A 1157 -13.89 48.84 38.76
C SER A 1157 -12.74 49.85 38.83
N ILE A 1158 -11.51 49.39 39.08
CA ILE A 1158 -10.29 50.23 39.12
C ILE A 1158 -9.54 50.11 37.79
N ILE A 1159 -9.14 51.23 37.18
CA ILE A 1159 -8.36 51.27 35.93
C ILE A 1159 -7.01 51.95 36.18
N GLU A 1160 -5.93 51.26 35.83
CA GLU A 1160 -4.56 51.72 35.96
C GLU A 1160 -3.89 51.75 34.58
N VAL A 1161 -3.05 52.75 34.30
CA VAL A 1161 -2.32 52.85 33.03
C VAL A 1161 -0.84 53.05 33.30
N PHE A 1162 -0.01 52.22 32.67
CA PHE A 1162 1.44 52.23 32.78
C PHE A 1162 2.04 52.55 31.42
N ASN A 1163 2.75 53.67 31.31
CA ASN A 1163 3.48 54.04 30.10
C ASN A 1163 4.82 53.29 30.05
N LEU A 1164 5.20 52.83 28.86
CA LEU A 1164 6.53 52.27 28.61
C LEU A 1164 7.37 53.21 27.73
N PRO A 1165 8.70 53.14 27.78
CA PRO A 1165 9.60 54.19 27.26
C PRO A 1165 9.56 54.48 25.75
N ASN A 1166 8.74 53.78 24.96
CA ASN A 1166 8.75 53.83 23.50
C ASN A 1166 7.38 54.21 22.87
N GLY A 1167 6.47 54.81 23.63
CA GLY A 1167 5.10 55.13 23.16
C GLY A 1167 4.11 53.97 23.26
N ASP A 1168 4.54 52.86 23.84
CA ASP A 1168 3.71 51.71 24.24
C ASP A 1168 3.09 52.00 25.61
N TYR A 1169 1.88 51.51 25.86
CA TYR A 1169 1.23 51.68 27.17
C TYR A 1169 0.36 50.48 27.54
N THR A 1170 0.35 50.14 28.81
CA THR A 1170 -0.44 49.05 29.38
C THR A 1170 -1.59 49.60 30.20
N ILE A 1171 -2.81 49.13 29.96
CA ILE A 1171 -3.98 49.38 30.81
C ILE A 1171 -4.29 48.12 31.62
N ARG A 1172 -4.39 48.22 32.93
CA ARG A 1172 -4.85 47.16 33.82
C ARG A 1172 -6.20 47.56 34.40
N LEU A 1173 -7.19 46.67 34.31
CA LEU A 1173 -8.51 46.83 34.90
C LEU A 1173 -8.73 45.78 35.97
N THR A 1174 -9.17 46.19 37.15
CA THR A 1174 -9.61 45.30 38.22
C THR A 1174 -11.12 45.42 38.34
N THR A 1175 -11.86 44.34 38.07
CA THR A 1175 -13.32 44.36 38.03
C THR A 1175 -13.94 44.19 39.41
N SER A 1176 -15.13 44.77 39.61
CA SER A 1176 -15.86 44.72 40.89
C SER A 1176 -16.37 43.30 41.21
N HIS A 1177 -16.90 43.10 42.42
CA HIS A 1177 -17.41 41.80 42.89
C HIS A 1177 -18.85 41.49 42.45
N LYS A 1178 -19.50 42.38 41.67
CA LYS A 1178 -20.90 42.29 41.26
C LYS A 1178 -21.04 42.65 39.78
N ALA A 1179 -21.70 41.82 38.98
CA ALA A 1179 -22.03 42.11 37.59
C ALA A 1179 -23.53 41.94 37.38
N ASP A 1180 -24.21 43.04 37.07
CA ASP A 1180 -25.66 43.04 36.87
C ASP A 1180 -26.03 42.65 35.43
N TYR A 1181 -25.06 42.58 34.50
CA TYR A 1181 -25.26 42.27 33.08
C TYR A 1181 -24.41 41.10 32.52
N GLY A 1182 -23.98 40.16 33.37
CA GLY A 1182 -23.29 38.93 32.94
C GLY A 1182 -21.80 39.08 32.59
N GLY A 1183 -21.17 40.16 33.07
CA GLY A 1183 -19.74 40.46 32.90
C GLY A 1183 -18.84 39.78 33.94
N VAL A 1184 -17.52 39.85 33.72
CA VAL A 1184 -16.53 39.17 34.57
C VAL A 1184 -16.20 39.98 35.82
N THR A 1185 -16.53 39.45 36.99
CA THR A 1185 -16.30 40.05 38.32
C THR A 1185 -15.04 39.52 39.00
N ASN A 1186 -14.45 40.28 39.92
CA ASN A 1186 -13.27 39.91 40.71
C ASN A 1186 -12.05 39.46 39.87
N ALA A 1187 -11.85 40.05 38.69
CA ALA A 1187 -10.75 39.71 37.79
C ALA A 1187 -9.82 40.89 37.54
N ILE A 1188 -8.54 40.61 37.26
CA ILE A 1188 -7.60 41.60 36.74
C ILE A 1188 -7.36 41.32 35.26
N LEU A 1189 -7.68 42.30 34.42
CA LEU A 1189 -7.54 42.27 32.98
C LEU A 1189 -6.46 43.25 32.55
N VAL A 1190 -5.39 42.78 31.90
CA VAL A 1190 -4.29 43.63 31.45
C VAL A 1190 -4.29 43.70 29.93
N TYR A 1191 -4.35 44.91 29.37
CA TYR A 1191 -4.28 45.22 27.95
C TYR A 1191 -3.01 46.00 27.65
N HIS A 1192 -2.20 45.54 26.72
CA HIS A 1192 -0.94 46.16 26.37
C HIS A 1192 -0.99 46.66 24.93
N TYR A 1193 -0.86 47.96 24.74
CA TYR A 1193 -0.76 48.61 23.45
C TYR A 1193 0.70 48.75 23.04
N ARG A 1194 1.05 48.23 21.85
CA ARG A 1194 2.39 48.41 21.28
C ARG A 1194 2.34 49.17 19.96
N SER A 1195 3.07 50.27 19.91
CA SER A 1195 3.16 51.23 18.82
C SER A 1195 3.97 50.73 17.61
N ASN A 1196 4.87 49.76 17.81
CA ASN A 1196 5.86 49.33 16.80
C ASN A 1196 5.61 47.97 16.13
N ARG A 1197 4.41 47.38 16.25
CA ARG A 1197 4.04 46.12 15.60
C ARG A 1197 3.15 46.40 14.38
N SER A 1198 3.32 45.70 13.25
CA SER A 1198 2.52 45.96 12.04
C SER A 1198 1.31 45.02 11.93
N PRO A 1199 0.09 45.53 11.63
CA PRO A 1199 -0.24 46.95 11.49
C PRO A 1199 -0.15 47.70 12.83
N SER A 1200 0.36 48.94 12.77
CA SER A 1200 0.64 49.80 13.94
C SER A 1200 -0.60 50.03 14.78
N GLY A 1201 -0.52 49.71 16.08
CA GLY A 1201 -1.55 50.03 17.07
C GLY A 1201 -2.44 48.86 17.51
N GLN A 1202 -1.82 47.74 17.89
CA GLN A 1202 -2.54 46.56 18.37
C GLN A 1202 -2.53 46.43 19.90
N TRP A 1203 -3.66 45.95 20.45
CA TRP A 1203 -3.85 45.65 21.85
C TRP A 1203 -3.67 44.14 22.11
N LEU A 1204 -2.78 43.76 23.03
CA LEU A 1204 -2.64 42.37 23.51
C LEU A 1204 -3.18 42.23 24.93
N LYS A 1205 -3.99 41.19 25.19
CA LYS A 1205 -4.62 40.93 26.49
C LYS A 1205 -3.90 39.80 27.26
N PHE A 1206 -3.69 40.01 28.56
CA PHE A 1206 -3.32 38.97 29.53
C PHE A 1206 -4.37 38.96 30.65
N ALA A 1207 -5.01 37.83 30.91
CA ALA A 1207 -6.01 37.69 31.98
C ALA A 1207 -5.52 36.68 33.02
N GLY A 1208 -5.69 37.01 34.31
CA GLY A 1208 -5.46 36.09 35.43
C GLY A 1208 -6.50 36.32 36.53
N THR A 1209 -7.15 35.25 37.00
CA THR A 1209 -8.12 35.26 38.09
C THR A 1209 -7.39 34.95 39.40
N VAL A 1210 -7.63 35.71 40.49
CA VAL A 1210 -6.89 35.56 41.76
C VAL A 1210 -7.76 34.86 42.81
N GLY A 1211 -7.47 33.59 43.08
CA GLY A 1211 -8.02 32.78 44.17
C GLY A 1211 -8.05 31.27 43.82
N ALA A 1212 -7.09 30.49 44.35
CA ALA A 1212 -6.65 29.14 43.92
C ALA A 1212 -5.84 29.12 42.60
N THR A 1213 -4.69 29.80 42.47
CA THR A 1213 -3.31 29.52 42.96
C THR A 1213 -2.56 28.37 42.28
N SER A 1214 -1.47 28.74 41.59
CA SER A 1214 -0.34 27.96 41.04
C SER A 1214 -0.62 26.92 39.94
N ASN A 1215 -0.37 27.30 38.69
CA ASN A 1215 0.98 27.17 38.10
C ASN A 1215 1.28 28.33 37.16
#